data_AF-A0A1G4KCH8-F1
#
_entry.id   AF-A0A1G4KCH8-F1
#
_cell.length_a   1.000
_cell.length_b   1.000
_cell.length_c   1.000
_cell.angle_alpha   90.00
_cell.angle_beta   90.00
_cell.angle_gamma   90.00
#
_symmetry.space_group_name_H-M   'P 1'
#
loop_
_entity.id
_entity.type
_entity.pdbx_description
1 polymer ?
#
loop_
_entity_poly.entity_id
_entity_poly.type
_entity_poly.pdbx_seq_one_letter_code
_entity_poly.pdbx_strand_id
1 'polypeptide(L)'
;MDANTQLAVKYPSDVQWFAKGTRVRIFGKDAVAVEDVENGDLLLGEDGEPCEVESLHHARDNLIELKQFTRHRAHIEDPTRLPPFGVVKVNTFERAVLTLATPNRAGATHNTKTDVKLLKYCELMDHMTNDGRIIKLIKIKEIPYPSNTPNSTLQDMVKIHRDKYENNNIEWQCEVGDLKYLSKWIRASTKLLLCPISFEIPWLLPWLEWRFQRKITERELEAMSWMLGFWIGDGCRKGALFALNSEDHDVNGKLEENAKIWGMSYEKRHYRRDTFGAFAALHTPKANGNGRHWNVNNPFIAVLEGLRFYGDGIRNGPKNVPIFLRTDQLLVRKCFMAGVIDSDGHSNVCDDFMSVEIASVYPPIRDGVLFVARSLGINVSVHIKPGGYRNGMNCADAWLFTLSSGSNRDILLSILKYCSHGRKKDPPIFYYHKMDPDAGINVNALESNACTKETGEDVSSTTAIGEELEMGFAGLPGLNVDESTSTTIAGSNDSDDSEGDDDRALAQSAENFESEVVEMVSGEDLDEDGNDETDPDIIELDTNTNDGFRVPHRPKRQTYYARRVDGEVEPYLPNEGDKYCIKFHKSRQRFRLTPSSEEGDIIGLKVCEKDHPILSESQIIYGQSSFDEERSKADYELICYSCKTEDCAEWRIVPWPLNYKGRLCRTCYETYSRSQTRCSNTDCRQIFHKGQLGKKAYKNENQVKLKLNQVNASAKHKYLCHRCSSVTITEGELEHVIAPTKYPPRDDTCYTCGPKTDRRWHKRDGKLWCNGCYKRFANTRMLCPNSNCRKIPSAAESTRMKCEPGSPTTFQCLACKTLIEQDTSRPALKRHKLEERLETCHSCGPIKCKIWCSLPWDMKGSGLLCNNCRTHYRTTGGVRCLNDACGKILKKSELPELNQKERTLSNGSVGLKYLCIYCHGDTNWNPDA
;
A
#
# COMPACT_ATOMS: atom_id res chain seq x y z
N MET A 1 35.47 13.09 -48.83
CA MET A 1 34.16 12.86 -48.17
C MET A 1 34.25 13.56 -46.84
N ASP A 2 33.37 14.53 -46.59
CA ASP A 2 33.48 15.38 -45.41
C ASP A 2 33.07 14.61 -44.15
N ALA A 3 33.65 14.96 -43.00
CA ALA A 3 33.33 14.33 -41.72
C ALA A 3 31.82 14.44 -41.40
N ASN A 4 31.17 15.54 -41.80
CA ASN A 4 29.73 15.72 -41.69
C ASN A 4 28.93 14.69 -42.50
N THR A 5 29.42 14.22 -43.65
CA THR A 5 28.77 13.16 -44.43
C THR A 5 28.90 11.80 -43.73
N GLN A 6 30.02 11.51 -43.07
CA GLN A 6 30.19 10.27 -42.30
C GLN A 6 29.39 10.28 -40.98
N LEU A 7 29.25 11.43 -40.32
CA LEU A 7 28.45 11.58 -39.10
C LEU A 7 26.94 11.49 -39.36
N ALA A 8 26.44 12.07 -40.45
CA ALA A 8 25.04 11.94 -40.86
C ALA A 8 24.65 10.49 -41.20
N VAL A 9 25.60 9.65 -41.61
CA VAL A 9 25.41 8.21 -41.83
C VAL A 9 25.31 7.43 -40.51
N LYS A 10 25.92 7.90 -39.41
CA LYS A 10 25.90 7.19 -38.12
C LYS A 10 24.55 7.27 -37.41
N TYR A 11 23.85 8.40 -37.51
CA TYR A 11 22.58 8.67 -36.82
C TYR A 11 21.53 9.25 -37.78
N PRO A 12 20.70 8.41 -38.40
CA PRO A 12 19.60 8.88 -39.24
C PRO A 12 18.60 9.71 -38.42
N SER A 13 18.13 10.82 -38.97
CA SER A 13 17.23 11.75 -38.29
C SER A 13 15.79 11.26 -38.14
N ASP A 14 15.43 10.21 -38.89
CA ASP A 14 14.14 9.49 -38.84
C ASP A 14 14.16 8.31 -37.85
N VAL A 15 15.21 8.20 -37.01
CA VAL A 15 15.38 7.15 -36.00
C VAL A 15 15.44 7.78 -34.61
N GLN A 16 14.64 7.27 -33.68
CA GLN A 16 14.63 7.69 -32.28
C GLN A 16 15.61 6.85 -31.47
N TRP A 17 16.64 7.47 -30.91
CA TRP A 17 17.78 6.79 -30.29
C TRP A 17 17.74 6.84 -28.76
N PHE A 18 17.94 5.68 -28.13
CA PHE A 18 17.88 5.48 -26.68
C PHE A 18 19.14 4.77 -26.17
N ALA A 19 19.53 5.02 -24.91
CA ALA A 19 20.55 4.21 -24.26
C ALA A 19 19.99 2.84 -23.86
N LYS A 20 20.80 1.79 -23.97
CA LYS A 20 20.45 0.45 -23.47
C LYS A 20 19.94 0.48 -22.02
N GLY A 21 18.94 -0.33 -21.70
CA GLY A 21 18.20 -0.35 -20.44
C GLY A 21 17.13 0.74 -20.32
N THR A 22 17.01 1.66 -21.29
CA THR A 22 15.87 2.59 -21.35
C THR A 22 14.60 1.80 -21.63
N ARG A 23 13.57 1.94 -20.79
CA ARG A 23 12.31 1.23 -20.99
C ARG A 23 11.34 2.02 -21.87
N VAL A 24 10.74 1.36 -22.86
CA VAL A 24 9.71 1.91 -23.74
C VAL A 24 8.36 1.23 -23.51
N ARG A 25 7.26 1.94 -23.72
CA ARG A 25 5.91 1.38 -23.52
C ARG A 25 5.45 0.68 -24.80
N ILE A 26 5.12 -0.60 -24.68
CA ILE A 26 4.39 -1.36 -25.72
C ILE A 26 2.89 -1.02 -25.61
N PHE A 27 2.23 -0.82 -26.73
CA PHE A 27 0.79 -0.58 -26.81
C PHE A 27 0.02 -1.74 -26.17
N GLY A 28 -0.86 -1.43 -25.22
CA GLY A 28 -1.65 -2.42 -24.48
C GLY A 28 -0.89 -3.35 -23.52
N LYS A 29 0.44 -3.21 -23.35
CA LYS A 29 1.25 -4.07 -22.45
C LYS A 29 2.09 -3.23 -21.45
N ASP A 30 2.85 -3.92 -20.60
CA ASP A 30 3.85 -3.28 -19.73
C ASP A 30 5.05 -2.74 -20.53
N ALA A 31 5.89 -1.92 -19.90
CA ALA A 31 7.10 -1.41 -20.53
C ALA A 31 8.19 -2.50 -20.63
N VAL A 32 8.87 -2.59 -21.77
CA VAL A 32 10.02 -3.47 -22.02
C VAL A 32 11.30 -2.64 -22.09
N ALA A 33 12.48 -3.26 -21.96
CA ALA A 33 13.73 -2.54 -22.25
C ALA A 33 13.87 -2.33 -23.77
N VAL A 34 14.52 -1.25 -24.20
CA VAL A 34 14.63 -0.89 -25.62
C VAL A 34 15.43 -1.93 -26.43
N GLU A 35 16.31 -2.69 -25.78
CA GLU A 35 17.00 -3.85 -26.34
C GLU A 35 16.11 -5.10 -26.52
N ASP A 36 14.95 -5.17 -25.88
CA ASP A 36 14.00 -6.29 -25.96
C ASP A 36 12.87 -6.01 -26.99
N VAL A 37 12.92 -4.87 -27.69
CA VAL A 37 11.94 -4.49 -28.73
C VAL A 37 12.28 -5.22 -30.03
N GLU A 38 11.27 -5.75 -30.71
CA GLU A 38 11.42 -6.43 -32.01
C GLU A 38 10.79 -5.62 -33.17
N ASN A 39 11.18 -5.89 -34.42
CA ASN A 39 10.49 -5.30 -35.58
C ASN A 39 9.03 -5.80 -35.62
N GLY A 40 8.08 -4.89 -35.86
CA GLY A 40 6.65 -5.17 -35.81
C GLY A 40 6.02 -5.06 -34.40
N ASP A 41 6.81 -4.75 -33.35
CA ASP A 41 6.20 -4.35 -32.07
C ASP A 41 5.44 -3.03 -32.25
N LEU A 42 4.27 -2.96 -31.62
CA LEU A 42 3.48 -1.73 -31.52
C LEU A 42 3.85 -1.00 -30.24
N LEU A 43 4.57 0.11 -30.37
CA LEU A 43 4.91 1.00 -29.26
C LEU A 43 3.77 1.97 -28.98
N LEU A 44 3.77 2.60 -27.81
CA LEU A 44 2.81 3.65 -27.45
C LEU A 44 3.39 5.03 -27.79
N GLY A 45 2.75 5.78 -28.69
CA GLY A 45 3.14 7.15 -29.03
C GLY A 45 2.88 8.16 -27.88
N GLU A 46 3.50 9.34 -27.95
CA GLU A 46 3.21 10.45 -27.01
C GLU A 46 1.74 10.94 -27.08
N ASP A 47 1.06 10.70 -28.19
CA ASP A 47 -0.36 10.98 -28.43
C ASP A 47 -1.30 9.82 -28.07
N GLY A 48 -0.75 8.65 -27.74
CA GLY A 48 -1.49 7.48 -27.24
C GLY A 48 -1.82 6.43 -28.30
N GLU A 49 -1.56 6.70 -29.57
CA GLU A 49 -1.79 5.76 -30.67
C GLU A 49 -0.65 4.71 -30.77
N PRO A 50 -0.89 3.56 -31.42
CA PRO A 50 0.14 2.55 -31.64
C PRO A 50 1.12 2.96 -32.75
N CYS A 51 2.43 2.88 -32.49
CA CYS A 51 3.49 3.11 -33.47
C CYS A 51 4.23 1.81 -33.76
N GLU A 52 4.11 1.26 -34.97
CA GLU A 52 4.82 0.04 -35.39
C GLU A 52 6.32 0.31 -35.62
N VAL A 53 7.19 -0.57 -35.10
CA VAL A 53 8.64 -0.55 -35.32
C VAL A 53 9.00 -1.14 -36.67
N GLU A 54 9.39 -0.30 -37.63
CA GLU A 54 9.87 -0.72 -38.95
C GLU A 54 11.23 -1.41 -38.88
N SER A 55 12.17 -0.82 -38.12
CA SER A 55 13.54 -1.30 -38.06
C SER A 55 14.29 -0.83 -36.83
N LEU A 56 15.13 -1.74 -36.31
CA LEU A 56 16.07 -1.50 -35.22
C LEU A 56 17.46 -1.14 -35.76
N HIS A 57 18.10 -0.19 -35.10
CA HIS A 57 19.48 0.24 -35.36
C HIS A 57 20.30 0.10 -34.08
N HIS A 58 21.60 -0.22 -34.22
CA HIS A 58 22.51 -0.34 -33.09
C HIS A 58 23.76 0.50 -33.35
N ALA A 59 24.21 1.22 -32.32
CA ALA A 59 25.46 1.96 -32.34
C ALA A 59 26.10 1.99 -30.94
N ARG A 60 27.30 2.57 -30.85
CA ARG A 60 27.98 2.88 -29.59
C ARG A 60 28.32 4.36 -29.52
N ASP A 61 28.15 4.93 -28.34
CA ASP A 61 28.49 6.31 -28.04
C ASP A 61 28.83 6.48 -26.54
N ASN A 62 29.42 7.61 -26.19
CA ASN A 62 29.71 8.00 -24.82
C ASN A 62 28.40 8.30 -24.08
N LEU A 63 28.11 7.53 -23.03
CA LEU A 63 26.90 7.76 -22.24
C LEU A 63 27.05 8.98 -21.31
N ILE A 64 25.93 9.65 -21.06
CA ILE A 64 25.81 10.80 -20.17
C ILE A 64 24.63 10.54 -19.25
N GLU A 65 24.83 10.60 -17.94
CA GLU A 65 23.72 10.59 -16.98
C GLU A 65 23.04 11.96 -17.00
N LEU A 66 21.81 12.03 -17.52
CA LEU A 66 20.92 13.16 -17.29
C LEU A 66 20.21 12.93 -15.96
N LYS A 67 20.34 13.89 -15.04
CA LYS A 67 19.75 13.79 -13.69
C LYS A 67 19.11 15.11 -13.27
N GLN A 68 17.87 15.05 -12.79
CA GLN A 68 17.18 16.21 -12.23
C GLN A 68 17.92 16.74 -11.01
N PHE A 69 18.12 18.05 -11.02
CA PHE A 69 18.75 18.76 -9.94
C PHE A 69 17.74 18.98 -8.82
N THR A 70 18.02 18.42 -7.65
CA THR A 70 17.24 18.60 -6.44
C THR A 70 17.97 19.50 -5.43
N ARG A 71 17.22 20.10 -4.50
CA ARG A 71 17.77 20.83 -3.34
C ARG A 71 18.02 19.94 -2.12
N HIS A 72 17.67 18.65 -2.17
CA HIS A 72 17.84 17.74 -1.02
C HIS A 72 19.33 17.46 -0.81
N ARG A 73 19.84 17.70 0.40
CA ARG A 73 21.25 17.49 0.78
C ARG A 73 21.47 16.53 1.95
N ALA A 74 20.42 16.24 2.73
CA ALA A 74 20.52 15.39 3.93
C ALA A 74 21.21 14.03 3.69
N HIS A 75 21.01 13.38 2.55
CA HIS A 75 21.67 12.10 2.18
C HIS A 75 23.15 12.22 1.74
N ILE A 76 23.64 13.44 1.54
CA ILE A 76 25.04 13.76 1.24
C ILE A 76 25.77 14.07 2.55
N GLU A 77 25.10 14.77 3.46
CA GLU A 77 25.60 15.15 4.79
C GLU A 77 25.54 13.96 5.79
N ASP A 78 24.49 13.14 5.71
CA ASP A 78 24.25 11.96 6.54
C ASP A 78 23.94 10.75 5.62
N PRO A 79 24.92 9.87 5.35
CA PRO A 79 24.76 8.68 4.51
C PRO A 79 23.72 7.67 5.00
N THR A 80 23.22 7.78 6.24
CA THR A 80 22.12 6.94 6.73
C THR A 80 20.76 7.37 6.19
N ARG A 81 20.65 8.60 5.65
CA ARG A 81 19.41 9.08 5.03
C ARG A 81 19.26 8.55 3.61
N LEU A 82 18.06 8.05 3.33
CA LEU A 82 17.68 7.65 1.98
C LEU A 82 17.83 8.82 0.99
N PRO A 83 18.32 8.57 -0.24
CA PRO A 83 18.38 9.57 -1.29
C PRO A 83 16.97 10.05 -1.69
N PRO A 84 16.84 11.25 -2.29
CA PRO A 84 15.54 11.77 -2.72
C PRO A 84 14.85 10.80 -3.68
N PHE A 85 13.60 10.45 -3.36
CA PHE A 85 12.80 9.53 -4.15
C PHE A 85 12.19 10.23 -5.38
N GLY A 86 11.93 9.45 -6.45
CA GLY A 86 11.23 9.93 -7.64
C GLY A 86 12.04 10.90 -8.49
N VAL A 87 13.35 11.03 -8.28
CA VAL A 87 14.19 11.93 -9.08
C VAL A 87 14.30 11.43 -10.50
N VAL A 88 14.11 12.35 -11.45
CA VAL A 88 14.27 12.12 -12.88
C VAL A 88 15.74 11.80 -13.17
N LYS A 89 16.02 10.60 -13.69
CA LYS A 89 17.33 10.12 -14.13
C LYS A 89 17.13 9.29 -15.40
N VAL A 90 17.96 9.53 -16.42
CA VAL A 90 18.03 8.68 -17.62
C VAL A 90 19.48 8.71 -18.16
N ASN A 91 19.92 7.60 -18.75
CA ASN A 91 21.15 7.59 -19.52
C ASN A 91 20.86 8.08 -20.94
N THR A 92 21.70 8.95 -21.45
CA THR A 92 21.60 9.54 -22.78
C THR A 92 23.00 9.62 -23.40
N PHE A 93 23.19 10.30 -24.54
CA PHE A 93 24.46 10.40 -25.26
C PHE A 93 24.55 11.77 -25.94
N GLU A 94 25.74 12.20 -26.41
CA GLU A 94 25.95 13.59 -26.87
C GLU A 94 24.96 14.04 -27.95
N ARG A 95 24.62 13.16 -28.90
CA ARG A 95 23.76 13.46 -30.05
C ARG A 95 22.25 13.39 -29.76
N ALA A 96 21.86 12.99 -28.55
CA ALA A 96 20.44 12.91 -28.17
C ALA A 96 19.80 14.30 -28.08
N VAL A 97 18.58 14.47 -28.60
CA VAL A 97 17.90 15.77 -28.60
C VAL A 97 16.99 15.90 -27.37
N LEU A 98 17.19 16.97 -26.60
CA LEU A 98 16.34 17.33 -25.47
C LEU A 98 15.36 18.44 -25.84
N THR A 99 14.11 18.31 -25.39
CA THR A 99 13.12 19.39 -25.42
C THR A 99 13.25 20.26 -24.17
N LEU A 100 13.49 21.56 -24.35
CA LEU A 100 13.92 22.48 -23.31
C LEU A 100 13.05 23.74 -23.27
N ALA A 101 13.00 24.39 -22.11
CA ALA A 101 12.46 25.74 -21.95
C ALA A 101 13.47 26.66 -21.27
N THR A 102 13.62 27.86 -21.81
CA THR A 102 14.40 28.95 -21.19
C THR A 102 13.47 30.13 -20.91
N PRO A 103 13.45 30.73 -19.70
CA PRO A 103 12.63 31.89 -19.42
C PRO A 103 12.95 33.05 -20.38
N ASN A 104 11.91 33.60 -20.98
CA ASN A 104 12.01 34.74 -21.89
C ASN A 104 12.28 36.02 -21.07
N ARG A 105 13.56 36.28 -20.79
CA ARG A 105 13.96 37.48 -20.05
C ARG A 105 14.25 38.60 -21.03
N ALA A 106 13.56 39.72 -20.85
CA ALA A 106 13.89 41.00 -21.46
C ALA A 106 13.97 42.11 -20.40
N GLY A 107 14.90 43.05 -20.58
CA GLY A 107 15.09 44.21 -19.71
C GLY A 107 15.98 45.28 -20.37
N ALA A 108 15.94 46.49 -19.82
CA ALA A 108 16.80 47.60 -20.25
C ALA A 108 17.80 47.95 -19.14
N THR A 109 19.03 48.31 -19.53
CA THR A 109 20.11 48.71 -18.61
C THR A 109 20.87 49.90 -19.18
N HIS A 110 21.34 50.85 -18.36
CA HIS A 110 22.21 51.94 -18.81
C HIS A 110 23.67 51.59 -18.52
N ASN A 111 24.52 51.58 -19.55
CA ASN A 111 25.95 51.44 -19.38
C ASN A 111 26.57 52.83 -19.23
N THR A 112 26.84 53.23 -17.99
CA THR A 112 27.39 54.55 -17.63
C THR A 112 28.79 54.81 -18.19
N LYS A 113 29.58 53.78 -18.50
CA LYS A 113 30.95 53.94 -19.05
C LYS A 113 30.96 54.37 -20.52
N THR A 114 29.94 53.96 -21.28
CA THR A 114 29.83 54.19 -22.73
C THR A 114 28.66 55.11 -23.09
N ASP A 115 27.97 55.62 -22.07
CA ASP A 115 26.70 56.36 -22.13
C ASP A 115 25.71 55.84 -23.21
N VAL A 116 25.41 54.54 -23.16
CA VAL A 116 24.35 53.94 -23.99
C VAL A 116 23.39 53.12 -23.16
N LYS A 117 22.13 53.11 -23.55
CA LYS A 117 21.11 52.23 -23.00
C LYS A 117 21.10 50.94 -23.81
N LEU A 118 21.14 49.81 -23.14
CA LEU A 118 21.15 48.48 -23.75
C LEU A 118 19.80 47.81 -23.49
N LEU A 119 19.07 47.50 -24.55
CA LEU A 119 17.96 46.57 -24.51
C LEU A 119 18.54 45.15 -24.58
N LYS A 120 18.31 44.33 -23.56
CA LYS A 120 18.81 42.96 -23.46
C LYS A 120 17.64 41.99 -23.43
N TYR A 121 17.62 41.01 -24.33
CA TYR A 121 16.58 39.98 -24.34
C TYR A 121 17.09 38.61 -24.81
N CYS A 122 16.36 37.55 -24.46
CA CYS A 122 16.67 36.19 -24.90
C CYS A 122 16.11 35.93 -26.31
N GLU A 123 16.93 35.42 -27.22
CA GLU A 123 16.51 35.05 -28.59
C GLU A 123 17.18 33.75 -29.02
N LEU A 124 16.47 32.95 -29.82
CA LEU A 124 17.03 31.76 -30.47
C LEU A 124 17.83 32.19 -31.69
N MET A 125 19.13 31.97 -31.66
CA MET A 125 20.09 32.48 -32.65
C MET A 125 20.99 31.35 -33.17
N ASP A 126 21.49 31.50 -34.39
CA ASP A 126 22.47 30.58 -34.96
C ASP A 126 23.80 30.60 -34.19
N HIS A 127 24.45 29.45 -34.16
CA HIS A 127 25.77 29.23 -33.61
C HIS A 127 26.51 28.20 -34.44
N MET A 128 27.67 28.58 -34.98
CA MET A 128 28.62 27.62 -35.53
C MET A 128 29.37 26.97 -34.35
N THR A 129 29.27 25.65 -34.26
CA THR A 129 29.95 24.81 -33.27
C THR A 129 31.40 24.54 -33.69
N ASN A 130 32.20 23.94 -32.80
CA ASN A 130 33.59 23.59 -33.07
C ASN A 130 33.76 22.52 -34.18
N ASP A 131 32.73 21.72 -34.45
CA ASP A 131 32.72 20.70 -35.51
C ASP A 131 32.19 21.24 -36.87
N GLY A 132 31.81 22.52 -36.91
CA GLY A 132 31.32 23.19 -38.12
C GLY A 132 29.81 23.12 -38.33
N ARG A 133 29.04 22.36 -37.54
CA ARG A 133 27.57 22.43 -37.59
C ARG A 133 27.05 23.81 -37.18
N ILE A 134 26.03 24.30 -37.88
CA ILE A 134 25.24 25.46 -37.49
C ILE A 134 24.01 24.96 -36.71
N ILE A 135 23.90 25.37 -35.44
CA ILE A 135 22.81 24.99 -34.54
C ILE A 135 22.05 26.22 -34.02
N LYS A 136 20.81 26.03 -33.58
CA LYS A 136 20.00 27.07 -32.93
C LYS A 136 20.20 27.00 -31.41
N LEU A 137 20.68 28.08 -30.80
CA LEU A 137 20.86 28.20 -29.34
C LEU A 137 20.20 29.47 -28.80
N ILE A 138 19.69 29.42 -27.57
CA ILE A 138 19.27 30.64 -26.87
C ILE A 138 20.51 31.46 -26.49
N LYS A 139 20.53 32.73 -26.92
CA LYS A 139 21.54 33.73 -26.57
C LYS A 139 20.87 34.98 -25.99
N ILE A 140 21.63 35.77 -25.25
CA ILE A 140 21.22 37.14 -24.90
C ILE A 140 21.64 38.04 -26.06
N LYS A 141 20.67 38.69 -26.68
CA LYS A 141 20.88 39.73 -27.68
C LYS A 141 20.85 41.08 -27.00
N GLU A 142 21.83 41.92 -27.31
CA GLU A 142 21.95 43.27 -26.77
C GLU A 142 21.85 44.26 -27.93
N ILE A 143 20.88 45.18 -27.86
CA ILE A 143 20.71 46.25 -28.84
C ILE A 143 21.02 47.58 -28.13
N PRO A 144 22.04 48.33 -28.59
CA PRO A 144 22.36 49.64 -28.03
C PRO A 144 21.43 50.73 -28.57
N TYR A 145 21.08 51.66 -27.70
CA TYR A 145 20.30 52.85 -27.95
C TYR A 145 21.02 54.08 -27.36
N PRO A 146 20.93 55.26 -28.00
CA PRO A 146 21.45 56.51 -27.44
C PRO A 146 20.95 56.79 -26.00
N SER A 147 21.77 57.41 -25.15
CA SER A 147 21.41 57.71 -23.76
C SER A 147 20.17 58.60 -23.60
N ASN A 148 19.93 59.50 -24.55
CA ASN A 148 18.73 60.33 -24.60
C ASN A 148 17.44 59.57 -24.97
N THR A 149 17.51 58.28 -25.33
CA THR A 149 16.31 57.46 -25.62
C THR A 149 15.40 57.42 -24.39
N PRO A 150 14.10 57.76 -24.51
CA PRO A 150 13.18 57.73 -23.38
C PRO A 150 13.07 56.34 -22.74
N ASN A 151 13.00 56.30 -21.41
CA ASN A 151 12.87 55.04 -20.68
C ASN A 151 11.54 54.34 -21.00
N SER A 152 10.47 55.09 -21.29
CA SER A 152 9.17 54.55 -21.73
C SER A 152 9.31 53.69 -22.99
N THR A 153 9.93 54.21 -24.05
CA THR A 153 10.18 53.48 -25.30
C THR A 153 10.92 52.17 -25.08
N LEU A 154 11.90 52.15 -24.18
CA LEU A 154 12.62 50.92 -23.83
C LEU A 154 11.76 49.95 -23.01
N GLN A 155 10.88 50.43 -22.13
CA GLN A 155 9.92 49.56 -21.41
C GLN A 155 8.87 48.98 -22.37
N ASP A 156 8.40 49.74 -23.35
CA ASP A 156 7.49 49.26 -24.40
C ASP A 156 8.16 48.14 -25.23
N MET A 157 9.42 48.32 -25.63
CA MET A 157 10.20 47.28 -26.30
C MET A 157 10.43 46.06 -25.40
N VAL A 158 10.75 46.25 -24.11
CA VAL A 158 10.87 45.15 -23.14
C VAL A 158 9.54 44.39 -23.01
N LYS A 159 8.41 45.08 -23.00
CA LYS A 159 7.07 44.48 -22.96
C LYS A 159 6.79 43.68 -24.22
N ILE A 160 6.97 44.25 -25.41
CA ILE A 160 6.85 43.56 -26.71
C ILE A 160 7.69 42.27 -26.71
N HIS A 161 8.93 42.33 -26.21
CA HIS A 161 9.79 41.15 -26.13
C HIS A 161 9.32 40.12 -25.10
N ARG A 162 8.80 40.51 -23.94
CA ARG A 162 8.23 39.59 -22.93
C ARG A 162 6.99 38.87 -23.45
N ASP A 163 6.06 39.66 -23.98
CA ASP A 163 4.73 39.21 -24.43
C ASP A 163 4.79 38.37 -25.73
N LYS A 164 5.96 38.28 -26.39
CA LYS A 164 6.23 37.45 -27.59
C LYS A 164 5.93 35.95 -27.40
N TYR A 165 5.91 35.44 -26.15
CA TYR A 165 5.69 34.02 -25.86
C TYR A 165 4.63 33.84 -24.76
N GLU A 166 3.56 33.09 -25.07
CA GLU A 166 2.36 32.85 -24.24
C GLU A 166 2.65 32.58 -22.74
N ASN A 167 3.74 31.87 -22.44
CA ASN A 167 4.10 31.45 -21.09
C ASN A 167 5.36 32.14 -20.52
N ASN A 168 5.83 33.26 -21.08
CA ASN A 168 7.11 33.89 -20.72
C ASN A 168 8.33 32.91 -20.76
N ASN A 169 8.26 31.90 -21.62
CA ASN A 169 9.31 30.90 -21.83
C ASN A 169 9.45 30.61 -23.33
N ILE A 170 10.70 30.44 -23.77
CA ILE A 170 11.03 30.01 -25.12
C ILE A 170 11.22 28.50 -25.06
N GLU A 171 10.32 27.74 -25.69
CA GLU A 171 10.50 26.30 -25.92
C GLU A 171 11.41 26.10 -27.13
N TRP A 172 12.36 25.16 -27.04
CA TRP A 172 13.36 24.89 -28.06
C TRP A 172 13.97 23.49 -27.87
N GLN A 173 14.67 22.99 -28.88
CA GLN A 173 15.36 21.69 -28.85
C GLN A 173 16.88 21.88 -28.95
N CYS A 174 17.64 20.98 -28.31
CA CYS A 174 19.11 21.01 -28.31
C CYS A 174 19.69 19.62 -28.12
N GLU A 175 20.76 19.29 -28.83
CA GLU A 175 21.54 18.09 -28.53
C GLU A 175 22.24 18.19 -27.16
N VAL A 176 22.36 17.08 -26.44
CA VAL A 176 23.00 17.03 -25.10
C VAL A 176 24.41 17.61 -25.14
N GLY A 177 25.21 17.24 -26.15
CA GLY A 177 26.59 17.67 -26.34
C GLY A 177 26.72 19.15 -26.69
N ASP A 178 25.67 19.79 -27.22
CA ASP A 178 25.66 21.21 -27.60
C ASP A 178 25.30 22.16 -26.44
N LEU A 179 24.79 21.62 -25.33
CA LEU A 179 24.50 22.41 -24.13
C LEU A 179 25.75 23.07 -23.50
N LYS A 180 26.96 22.65 -23.88
CA LYS A 180 28.24 23.28 -23.49
C LYS A 180 28.43 24.69 -24.09
N TYR A 181 27.76 25.00 -25.20
CA TYR A 181 27.84 26.31 -25.85
C TYR A 181 26.88 27.36 -25.26
N LEU A 182 26.00 26.99 -24.33
CA LEU A 182 25.15 27.94 -23.60
C LEU A 182 25.97 28.71 -22.57
N SER A 183 25.72 30.02 -22.45
CA SER A 183 26.32 30.81 -21.37
C SER A 183 25.86 30.29 -19.99
N LYS A 184 26.73 30.39 -18.97
CA LYS A 184 26.49 29.89 -17.60
C LYS A 184 25.11 30.29 -17.04
N TRP A 185 24.68 31.52 -17.31
CA TRP A 185 23.40 32.06 -16.85
C TRP A 185 22.20 31.48 -17.62
N ILE A 186 22.32 31.32 -18.94
CA ILE A 186 21.28 30.68 -19.77
C ILE A 186 21.18 29.21 -19.36
N ARG A 187 22.30 28.48 -19.29
CA ARG A 187 22.33 27.06 -18.90
C ARG A 187 21.71 26.79 -17.51
N ALA A 188 21.84 27.72 -16.57
CA ALA A 188 21.22 27.65 -15.25
C ALA A 188 19.71 27.99 -15.27
N SER A 189 19.29 28.88 -16.18
CA SER A 189 17.88 29.27 -16.35
C SER A 189 17.08 28.27 -17.20
N THR A 190 17.71 27.55 -18.13
CA THR A 190 17.12 26.46 -18.93
C THR A 190 16.61 25.30 -18.07
N LYS A 191 15.49 24.70 -18.49
CA LYS A 191 14.79 23.58 -17.86
C LYS A 191 14.54 22.49 -18.90
N LEU A 192 14.61 21.23 -18.48
CA LEU A 192 14.10 20.10 -19.24
C LEU A 192 12.58 20.14 -19.20
N LEU A 193 11.92 19.91 -20.34
CA LEU A 193 10.48 19.73 -20.41
C LEU A 193 10.15 18.25 -20.35
N LEU A 194 9.19 17.88 -19.50
CA LEU A 194 8.59 16.54 -19.49
C LEU A 194 7.11 16.66 -19.85
N CYS A 195 6.68 15.88 -20.84
CA CYS A 195 5.29 15.84 -21.27
C CYS A 195 4.41 15.13 -20.23
N PRO A 196 3.22 15.67 -19.89
CA PRO A 196 2.17 14.90 -19.26
C PRO A 196 1.60 13.86 -20.21
N ILE A 197 0.79 12.93 -19.70
CA ILE A 197 0.06 11.96 -20.52
C ILE A 197 -1.29 12.58 -20.87
N SER A 198 -1.36 13.21 -22.03
CA SER A 198 -2.55 13.89 -22.55
C SER A 198 -3.61 12.94 -23.10
N PHE A 199 -3.22 11.72 -23.50
CA PHE A 199 -4.13 10.69 -23.99
C PHE A 199 -4.78 9.88 -22.87
N GLU A 200 -5.78 9.08 -23.25
CA GLU A 200 -6.56 8.23 -22.35
C GLU A 200 -6.71 6.82 -22.92
N ILE A 201 -6.29 5.82 -22.16
CA ILE A 201 -6.61 4.41 -22.40
C ILE A 201 -7.61 4.01 -21.31
N PRO A 202 -8.92 3.91 -21.61
CA PRO A 202 -9.93 3.67 -20.57
C PRO A 202 -9.81 2.25 -20.01
N TRP A 203 -9.34 2.12 -18.77
CA TRP A 203 -9.17 0.82 -18.11
C TRP A 203 -10.28 0.56 -17.11
N LEU A 204 -10.53 1.50 -16.19
CA LEU A 204 -11.54 1.34 -15.14
C LEU A 204 -12.94 1.22 -15.72
N LEU A 205 -13.32 2.07 -16.68
CA LEU A 205 -14.69 2.07 -17.23
C LEU A 205 -15.05 0.74 -17.93
N PRO A 206 -14.32 0.24 -18.95
CA PRO A 206 -14.64 -1.04 -19.58
C PRO A 206 -14.56 -2.22 -18.61
N TRP A 207 -13.63 -2.18 -17.64
CA TRP A 207 -13.55 -3.22 -16.62
C TRP A 207 -14.79 -3.24 -15.72
N LEU A 208 -15.30 -2.08 -15.29
CA LEU A 208 -16.54 -2.00 -14.50
C LEU A 208 -17.75 -2.48 -15.31
N GLU A 209 -17.88 -2.05 -16.58
CA GLU A 209 -18.98 -2.47 -17.45
C GLU A 209 -18.98 -3.98 -17.68
N TRP A 210 -17.81 -4.55 -17.99
CA TRP A 210 -17.63 -6.00 -18.10
C TRP A 210 -17.89 -6.71 -16.76
N ARG A 211 -17.39 -6.19 -15.64
CA ARG A 211 -17.51 -6.86 -14.34
C ARG A 211 -18.95 -6.90 -13.82
N PHE A 212 -19.71 -5.85 -14.07
CA PHE A 212 -21.08 -5.69 -13.58
C PHE A 212 -22.16 -5.92 -14.65
N GLN A 213 -21.76 -6.21 -15.90
CA GLN A 213 -22.64 -6.58 -17.02
C GLN A 213 -23.73 -5.53 -17.29
N ARG A 214 -23.37 -4.25 -17.18
CA ARG A 214 -24.24 -3.09 -17.39
C ARG A 214 -23.42 -1.88 -17.83
N LYS A 215 -24.07 -0.92 -18.48
CA LYS A 215 -23.45 0.40 -18.72
C LYS A 215 -23.15 1.09 -17.39
N ILE A 216 -22.01 1.79 -17.31
CA ILE A 216 -21.63 2.64 -16.17
C ILE A 216 -21.80 4.11 -16.58
N THR A 217 -22.41 4.90 -15.70
CA THR A 217 -22.54 6.35 -15.89
C THR A 217 -21.29 7.09 -15.42
N GLU A 218 -21.08 8.31 -15.91
CA GLU A 218 -19.92 9.13 -15.51
C GLU A 218 -19.88 9.38 -13.99
N ARG A 219 -21.03 9.64 -13.37
CA ARG A 219 -21.15 9.81 -11.90
C ARG A 219 -20.79 8.54 -11.12
N GLU A 220 -21.08 7.36 -11.66
CA GLU A 220 -20.66 6.09 -11.06
C GLU A 220 -19.15 5.87 -11.19
N LEU A 221 -18.57 6.27 -12.33
CA LEU A 221 -17.13 6.23 -12.57
C LEU A 221 -16.38 7.21 -11.66
N GLU A 222 -16.86 8.45 -11.50
CA GLU A 222 -16.37 9.42 -10.51
C GLU A 222 -16.41 8.80 -9.10
N ALA A 223 -17.59 8.32 -8.67
CA ALA A 223 -17.81 7.77 -7.35
C ALA A 223 -16.87 6.59 -7.04
N MET A 224 -16.68 5.67 -8.00
CA MET A 224 -15.75 4.55 -7.85
C MET A 224 -14.30 5.03 -7.77
N SER A 225 -13.89 5.93 -8.68
CA SER A 225 -12.52 6.47 -8.74
C SER A 225 -12.13 7.20 -7.46
N TRP A 226 -13.02 8.06 -6.95
CA TRP A 226 -12.83 8.75 -5.67
C TRP A 226 -12.77 7.77 -4.50
N MET A 227 -13.67 6.78 -4.42
CA MET A 227 -13.64 5.79 -3.35
C MET A 227 -12.35 4.94 -3.37
N LEU A 228 -11.80 4.64 -4.55
CA LEU A 228 -10.52 3.94 -4.68
C LEU A 228 -9.36 4.79 -4.16
N GLY A 229 -9.32 6.08 -4.49
CA GLY A 229 -8.34 7.02 -3.94
C GLY A 229 -8.43 7.16 -2.43
N PHE A 230 -9.65 7.37 -1.92
CA PHE A 230 -9.92 7.52 -0.49
C PHE A 230 -9.61 6.23 0.30
N TRP A 231 -9.85 5.05 -0.29
CA TRP A 231 -9.42 3.78 0.30
C TRP A 231 -7.90 3.60 0.28
N ILE A 232 -7.18 4.18 -0.69
CA ILE A 232 -5.73 4.09 -0.72
C ILE A 232 -5.09 4.81 0.47
N GLY A 233 -5.59 5.99 0.87
CA GLY A 233 -5.23 6.63 2.15
C GLY A 233 -5.81 5.90 3.37
N ASP A 234 -7.08 6.16 3.68
CA ASP A 234 -7.73 5.77 4.95
C ASP A 234 -8.38 4.38 4.96
N GLY A 235 -8.41 3.68 3.83
CA GLY A 235 -9.01 2.34 3.73
C GLY A 235 -8.29 1.26 4.56
N CYS A 236 -9.02 0.23 4.97
CA CYS A 236 -8.46 -0.91 5.68
C CYS A 236 -8.30 -2.11 4.74
N ARG A 237 -7.12 -2.76 4.76
CA ARG A 237 -6.84 -3.98 3.98
C ARG A 237 -7.82 -5.15 4.22
N LYS A 238 -8.62 -5.09 5.28
CA LYS A 238 -9.63 -6.11 5.62
C LYS A 238 -10.91 -6.00 4.80
N GLY A 239 -11.15 -4.92 4.07
CA GLY A 239 -12.35 -4.77 3.25
C GLY A 239 -12.74 -3.33 2.90
N ALA A 240 -14.03 -3.13 2.62
CA ALA A 240 -14.66 -1.84 2.39
C ALA A 240 -14.91 -1.13 3.74
N LEU A 241 -13.82 -0.90 4.45
CA LEU A 241 -13.73 -0.30 5.77
C LEU A 241 -12.79 0.89 5.68
N PHE A 242 -13.16 2.02 6.27
CA PHE A 242 -12.44 3.28 6.16
C PHE A 242 -12.24 3.88 7.56
N ALA A 243 -11.03 4.36 7.87
CA ALA A 243 -10.83 5.28 8.98
C ALA A 243 -11.44 6.64 8.61
N LEU A 244 -11.98 7.36 9.58
CA LEU A 244 -12.68 8.62 9.37
C LEU A 244 -12.46 9.55 10.57
N ASN A 245 -12.41 10.85 10.31
CA ASN A 245 -12.74 11.86 11.31
C ASN A 245 -14.27 12.00 11.38
N SER A 246 -14.83 12.02 12.59
CA SER A 246 -16.28 12.14 12.78
C SER A 246 -16.82 13.52 12.41
N GLU A 247 -15.99 14.57 12.49
CA GLU A 247 -16.35 15.98 12.22
C GLU A 247 -16.18 16.39 10.75
N ASP A 248 -15.46 15.61 9.93
CA ASP A 248 -15.31 15.90 8.50
C ASP A 248 -16.60 15.46 7.76
N HIS A 249 -17.70 16.18 8.02
CA HIS A 249 -19.05 15.86 7.55
C HIS A 249 -19.13 15.78 6.02
N ASP A 250 -18.44 16.67 5.30
CA ASP A 250 -18.39 16.67 3.83
C ASP A 250 -17.84 15.34 3.27
N VAL A 251 -16.72 14.88 3.81
CA VAL A 251 -16.02 13.65 3.37
C VAL A 251 -16.85 12.42 3.71
N ASN A 252 -17.42 12.41 4.92
CA ASN A 252 -18.33 11.36 5.38
C ASN A 252 -19.57 11.26 4.47
N GLY A 253 -20.15 12.41 4.11
CA GLY A 253 -21.31 12.52 3.21
C GLY A 253 -20.99 12.07 1.78
N LYS A 254 -19.85 12.50 1.21
CA LYS A 254 -19.41 12.05 -0.12
C LYS A 254 -19.14 10.55 -0.17
N LEU A 255 -18.57 9.96 0.88
CA LEU A 255 -18.38 8.52 0.99
C LEU A 255 -19.73 7.77 1.06
N GLU A 256 -20.70 8.29 1.81
CA GLU A 256 -22.06 7.74 1.88
C GLU A 256 -22.81 7.84 0.52
N GLU A 257 -22.73 9.00 -0.13
CA GLU A 257 -23.31 9.24 -1.45
C GLU A 257 -22.72 8.29 -2.50
N ASN A 258 -21.39 8.21 -2.59
CA ASN A 258 -20.67 7.34 -3.51
C ASN A 258 -20.97 5.85 -3.23
N ALA A 259 -21.15 5.47 -1.96
CA ALA A 259 -21.58 4.13 -1.61
C ALA A 259 -23.00 3.82 -2.07
N LYS A 260 -23.94 4.75 -1.86
CA LYS A 260 -25.35 4.65 -2.28
C LYS A 260 -25.48 4.52 -3.80
N ILE A 261 -24.70 5.30 -4.56
CA ILE A 261 -24.61 5.21 -6.04
C ILE A 261 -24.28 3.78 -6.48
N TRP A 262 -23.38 3.10 -5.76
CA TRP A 262 -22.99 1.70 -6.04
C TRP A 262 -23.85 0.64 -5.32
N GLY A 263 -25.04 1.00 -4.83
CA GLY A 263 -25.97 0.07 -4.19
C GLY A 263 -25.48 -0.48 -2.84
N MET A 264 -24.50 0.19 -2.23
CA MET A 264 -24.01 -0.13 -0.89
C MET A 264 -24.70 0.76 0.16
N SER A 265 -24.80 0.26 1.37
CA SER A 265 -25.24 0.99 2.56
C SER A 265 -24.04 1.40 3.41
N TYR A 266 -24.07 2.62 3.93
CA TYR A 266 -23.03 3.20 4.77
C TYR A 266 -23.34 2.94 6.25
N GLU A 267 -22.33 2.59 7.03
CA GLU A 267 -22.46 2.43 8.48
C GLU A 267 -21.24 3.01 9.22
N LYS A 268 -21.37 4.26 9.70
CA LYS A 268 -20.39 4.96 10.55
C LYS A 268 -20.49 4.50 12.00
N ARG A 269 -19.35 4.30 12.66
CA ARG A 269 -19.22 3.97 14.08
C ARG A 269 -18.02 4.69 14.69
N HIS A 270 -18.17 5.23 15.89
CA HIS A 270 -17.05 5.83 16.63
C HIS A 270 -16.16 4.73 17.25
N TYR A 271 -14.85 4.97 17.35
CA TYR A 271 -13.95 4.11 18.13
C TYR A 271 -14.22 4.22 19.62
N ARG A 272 -14.42 5.47 20.10
CA ARG A 272 -14.88 5.80 21.45
C ARG A 272 -15.76 7.05 21.38
N ARG A 273 -16.65 7.26 22.36
CA ARG A 273 -17.63 8.36 22.38
C ARG A 273 -17.01 9.75 22.57
N ASP A 274 -15.80 9.79 23.13
CA ASP A 274 -15.00 10.96 23.50
C ASP A 274 -13.96 11.36 22.44
N THR A 275 -13.87 10.64 21.33
CA THR A 275 -12.87 10.88 20.28
C THR A 275 -13.50 11.15 18.93
N PHE A 276 -12.89 12.08 18.17
CA PHE A 276 -13.23 12.32 16.76
C PHE A 276 -12.88 11.14 15.83
N GLY A 277 -12.17 10.13 16.33
CA GLY A 277 -11.89 8.92 15.57
C GLY A 277 -13.14 8.06 15.34
N ALA A 278 -13.49 7.88 14.07
CA ALA A 278 -14.55 6.99 13.61
C ALA A 278 -14.04 6.01 12.54
N PHE A 279 -14.88 5.05 12.18
CA PHE A 279 -14.73 4.24 10.99
C PHE A 279 -16.08 4.05 10.30
N ALA A 280 -16.06 3.85 8.98
CA ALA A 280 -17.24 3.42 8.23
C ALA A 280 -17.03 2.04 7.61
N ALA A 281 -18.12 1.29 7.51
CA ALA A 281 -18.21 0.07 6.72
C ALA A 281 -19.20 0.26 5.58
N LEU A 282 -18.83 -0.14 4.37
CA LEU A 282 -19.74 -0.19 3.22
C LEU A 282 -20.29 -1.60 3.06
N HIS A 283 -21.60 -1.73 3.22
CA HIS A 283 -22.31 -3.00 3.30
C HIS A 283 -23.21 -3.23 2.09
N THR A 284 -23.18 -4.41 1.50
CA THR A 284 -24.24 -4.83 0.58
C THR A 284 -25.43 -5.41 1.35
N PRO A 285 -26.67 -5.13 0.90
CA PRO A 285 -27.85 -5.85 1.37
C PRO A 285 -27.71 -7.34 1.07
N LYS A 286 -28.13 -8.21 1.99
CA LYS A 286 -28.37 -9.61 1.63
C LYS A 286 -29.60 -9.72 0.74
N ALA A 287 -29.60 -10.72 -0.14
CA ALA A 287 -30.74 -11.06 -1.00
C ALA A 287 -32.04 -11.37 -0.23
N ASN A 288 -31.98 -11.62 1.08
CA ASN A 288 -33.15 -11.85 1.95
C ASN A 288 -33.40 -10.73 2.97
N GLY A 289 -32.77 -9.55 2.81
CA GLY A 289 -32.85 -8.40 3.73
C GLY A 289 -32.21 -8.60 5.12
N ASN A 290 -32.13 -9.83 5.63
CA ASN A 290 -31.80 -10.15 7.01
C ASN A 290 -30.28 -10.18 7.31
N GLY A 291 -29.68 -8.99 7.27
CA GLY A 291 -28.33 -8.69 7.76
C GLY A 291 -27.40 -8.10 6.70
N ARG A 292 -26.24 -7.62 7.15
CA ARG A 292 -25.27 -6.87 6.34
C ARG A 292 -23.94 -7.61 6.22
N HIS A 293 -23.31 -7.57 5.05
CA HIS A 293 -21.93 -8.02 4.85
C HIS A 293 -21.13 -6.93 4.12
N TRP A 294 -19.98 -6.50 4.66
CA TRP A 294 -19.11 -5.52 4.00
C TRP A 294 -18.14 -6.16 2.98
N ASN A 295 -18.04 -7.50 2.97
CA ASN A 295 -17.01 -8.26 2.25
C ASN A 295 -17.55 -9.33 1.27
N VAL A 296 -18.87 -9.52 1.20
CA VAL A 296 -19.49 -10.59 0.39
C VAL A 296 -20.39 -9.94 -0.64
N ASN A 297 -20.16 -10.24 -1.92
CA ASN A 297 -20.85 -9.62 -3.06
C ASN A 297 -20.78 -8.08 -3.07
N ASN A 298 -19.80 -7.48 -2.39
CA ASN A 298 -19.61 -6.04 -2.35
C ASN A 298 -18.92 -5.58 -3.66
N PRO A 299 -19.49 -4.62 -4.42
CA PRO A 299 -18.94 -4.20 -5.71
C PRO A 299 -17.56 -3.57 -5.55
N PHE A 300 -17.37 -2.71 -4.54
CA PHE A 300 -16.08 -2.07 -4.24
C PHE A 300 -14.98 -3.11 -3.96
N ILE A 301 -15.28 -4.16 -3.19
CA ILE A 301 -14.35 -5.28 -2.97
C ILE A 301 -13.97 -5.97 -4.28
N ALA A 302 -14.95 -6.21 -5.16
CA ALA A 302 -14.68 -6.84 -6.45
C ALA A 302 -13.73 -5.97 -7.31
N VAL A 303 -13.84 -4.64 -7.24
CA VAL A 303 -12.90 -3.71 -7.90
C VAL A 303 -11.51 -3.80 -7.27
N LEU A 304 -11.40 -3.74 -5.93
CA LEU A 304 -10.11 -3.79 -5.23
C LEU A 304 -9.33 -5.09 -5.52
N GLU A 305 -10.03 -6.23 -5.61
CA GLU A 305 -9.46 -7.53 -5.96
C GLU A 305 -9.12 -7.61 -7.46
N GLY A 306 -10.09 -7.33 -8.33
CA GLY A 306 -9.96 -7.53 -9.77
C GLY A 306 -8.99 -6.59 -10.47
N LEU A 307 -8.89 -5.34 -10.00
CA LEU A 307 -7.95 -4.32 -10.50
C LEU A 307 -6.64 -4.25 -9.69
N ARG A 308 -6.41 -5.17 -8.74
CA ARG A 308 -5.16 -5.28 -7.96
C ARG A 308 -4.81 -4.04 -7.13
N PHE A 309 -5.80 -3.39 -6.51
CA PHE A 309 -5.57 -2.42 -5.42
C PHE A 309 -5.19 -3.13 -4.11
N TYR A 310 -5.59 -4.38 -3.95
CA TYR A 310 -4.81 -5.34 -3.17
C TYR A 310 -3.62 -5.84 -3.98
N GLY A 311 -2.44 -5.95 -3.35
CA GLY A 311 -1.28 -6.60 -3.93
C GLY A 311 -1.64 -7.97 -4.50
N ASP A 312 -1.36 -8.16 -5.78
CA ASP A 312 -1.69 -9.35 -6.58
C ASP A 312 -3.18 -9.73 -6.61
N GLY A 313 -4.07 -8.78 -6.30
CA GLY A 313 -5.51 -9.00 -6.17
C GLY A 313 -5.93 -9.78 -4.93
N ILE A 314 -5.01 -10.11 -4.03
CA ILE A 314 -5.25 -10.98 -2.87
C ILE A 314 -5.81 -10.16 -1.71
N ARG A 315 -7.06 -10.40 -1.31
CA ARG A 315 -7.69 -9.75 -0.14
C ARG A 315 -6.81 -9.81 1.12
N ASN A 316 -6.66 -8.69 1.82
CA ASN A 316 -5.71 -8.46 2.92
C ASN A 316 -4.23 -8.33 2.52
N GLY A 317 -3.91 -8.45 1.22
CA GLY A 317 -2.61 -8.08 0.66
C GLY A 317 -2.27 -6.60 0.91
N PRO A 318 -0.99 -6.20 0.70
CA PRO A 318 -0.60 -4.79 0.82
C PRO A 318 -1.47 -3.90 -0.07
N LYS A 319 -1.69 -2.64 0.32
CA LYS A 319 -2.32 -1.67 -0.59
C LYS A 319 -1.39 -1.44 -1.78
N ASN A 320 -1.97 -1.27 -2.96
CA ASN A 320 -1.26 -1.06 -4.21
C ASN A 320 -2.02 -0.04 -5.08
N VAL A 321 -1.30 0.78 -5.84
CA VAL A 321 -1.89 1.67 -6.84
C VAL A 321 -1.58 1.08 -8.22
N PRO A 322 -2.57 0.55 -8.96
CA PRO A 322 -2.32 -0.14 -10.23
C PRO A 322 -1.75 0.78 -11.31
N ILE A 323 -0.73 0.31 -12.04
CA ILE A 323 -0.01 1.12 -13.04
C ILE A 323 -0.90 1.67 -14.17
N PHE A 324 -2.04 1.03 -14.47
CA PHE A 324 -2.98 1.50 -15.48
C PHE A 324 -3.57 2.90 -15.16
N LEU A 325 -3.66 3.28 -13.87
CA LEU A 325 -4.10 4.62 -13.45
C LEU A 325 -3.18 5.74 -13.95
N ARG A 326 -2.01 5.42 -14.51
CA ARG A 326 -1.14 6.37 -15.21
C ARG A 326 -1.75 6.84 -16.53
N THR A 327 -2.43 5.97 -17.27
CA THR A 327 -2.97 6.26 -18.61
C THR A 327 -4.50 6.23 -18.69
N ASP A 328 -5.19 5.89 -17.60
CA ASP A 328 -6.67 5.88 -17.54
C ASP A 328 -7.29 7.27 -17.83
N GLN A 329 -8.60 7.32 -17.98
CA GLN A 329 -9.34 8.54 -18.32
C GLN A 329 -9.03 9.68 -17.36
N LEU A 330 -8.97 10.92 -17.85
CA LEU A 330 -8.58 12.09 -17.08
C LEU A 330 -9.49 12.31 -15.87
N LEU A 331 -10.79 12.00 -16.01
CA LEU A 331 -11.74 11.95 -14.90
C LEU A 331 -11.29 10.97 -13.82
N VAL A 332 -11.03 9.71 -14.18
CA VAL A 332 -10.58 8.65 -13.26
C VAL A 332 -9.32 9.09 -12.51
N ARG A 333 -8.32 9.61 -13.23
CA ARG A 333 -7.06 10.09 -12.65
C ARG A 333 -7.26 11.25 -11.66
N LYS A 334 -8.11 12.22 -11.99
CA LYS A 334 -8.44 13.36 -11.10
C LYS A 334 -9.22 12.93 -9.88
N CYS A 335 -10.29 12.16 -10.04
CA CYS A 335 -11.14 11.71 -8.95
C CYS A 335 -10.39 10.77 -8.00
N PHE A 336 -9.53 9.89 -8.53
CA PHE A 336 -8.60 9.09 -7.72
C PHE A 336 -7.68 9.98 -6.88
N MET A 337 -7.00 10.95 -7.49
CA MET A 337 -6.15 11.89 -6.74
C MET A 337 -6.94 12.69 -5.71
N ALA A 338 -8.16 13.14 -6.02
CA ALA A 338 -9.03 13.84 -5.09
C ALA A 338 -9.39 12.98 -3.86
N GLY A 339 -9.67 11.68 -4.05
CA GLY A 339 -9.89 10.76 -2.93
C GLY A 339 -8.64 10.56 -2.06
N VAL A 340 -7.45 10.47 -2.65
CA VAL A 340 -6.19 10.40 -1.89
C VAL A 340 -5.96 11.71 -1.11
N ILE A 341 -6.33 12.85 -1.69
CA ILE A 341 -6.23 14.16 -1.01
C ILE A 341 -7.26 14.27 0.11
N ASP A 342 -8.50 13.84 -0.10
CA ASP A 342 -9.58 13.86 0.92
C ASP A 342 -9.29 12.98 2.13
N SER A 343 -8.49 11.92 1.99
CA SER A 343 -7.94 11.14 3.11
C SER A 343 -6.69 11.82 3.69
N ASP A 344 -5.49 11.42 3.23
CA ASP A 344 -4.19 11.81 3.82
C ASP A 344 -3.61 13.17 3.34
N GLY A 345 -4.40 13.96 2.60
CA GLY A 345 -3.94 15.22 1.99
C GLY A 345 -4.28 16.50 2.74
N HIS A 346 -3.47 17.54 2.52
CA HIS A 346 -3.68 18.93 2.97
C HIS A 346 -3.33 19.89 1.82
N SER A 347 -4.27 20.75 1.39
CA SER A 347 -4.01 21.77 0.37
C SER A 347 -3.80 23.16 0.99
N ASN A 348 -2.98 23.96 0.34
CA ASN A 348 -2.64 25.31 0.75
C ASN A 348 -2.42 26.23 -0.46
N VAL A 349 -2.65 27.53 -0.25
CA VAL A 349 -2.22 28.58 -1.18
C VAL A 349 -1.31 29.52 -0.40
N CYS A 350 -0.11 29.73 -0.92
CA CYS A 350 0.94 30.55 -0.30
C CYS A 350 1.45 31.53 -1.36
N ASP A 351 1.22 32.83 -1.21
CA ASP A 351 1.67 33.86 -2.19
C ASP A 351 1.28 33.50 -3.64
N ASP A 352 -0.01 33.20 -3.85
CA ASP A 352 -0.63 32.68 -5.08
C ASP A 352 -0.14 31.29 -5.57
N PHE A 353 0.89 30.71 -4.94
CA PHE A 353 1.36 29.36 -5.20
C PHE A 353 0.45 28.32 -4.54
N MET A 354 -0.27 27.57 -5.36
CA MET A 354 -1.11 26.46 -4.91
C MET A 354 -0.33 25.15 -4.85
N SER A 355 -0.38 24.51 -3.69
CA SER A 355 0.18 23.17 -3.45
C SER A 355 -0.75 22.26 -2.64
N VAL A 356 -0.45 20.97 -2.70
CA VAL A 356 -1.08 19.93 -1.88
C VAL A 356 0.01 19.05 -1.31
N GLU A 357 -0.05 18.80 -0.01
CA GLU A 357 0.81 17.85 0.68
C GLU A 357 0.05 16.54 0.90
N ILE A 358 0.71 15.40 0.67
CA ILE A 358 0.18 14.05 0.95
C ILE A 358 1.26 13.27 1.69
N ALA A 359 0.88 12.51 2.73
CA ALA A 359 1.80 11.63 3.45
C ALA A 359 1.54 10.15 3.12
N SER A 360 2.59 9.32 3.06
CA SER A 360 2.43 7.86 3.04
C SER A 360 3.62 7.12 3.62
N VAL A 361 3.36 5.96 4.24
CA VAL A 361 4.37 5.02 4.75
C VAL A 361 4.47 3.73 3.92
N TYR A 362 3.82 3.67 2.76
CA TYR A 362 3.72 2.47 1.92
C TYR A 362 4.38 2.69 0.54
N PRO A 363 5.43 1.94 0.15
CA PRO A 363 6.10 2.09 -1.14
C PRO A 363 5.17 2.00 -2.37
N PRO A 364 4.19 1.07 -2.46
CA PRO A 364 3.30 1.00 -3.62
C PRO A 364 2.35 2.21 -3.74
N ILE A 365 2.03 2.88 -2.62
CA ILE A 365 1.25 4.11 -2.62
C ILE A 365 2.15 5.29 -3.00
N ARG A 366 3.38 5.32 -2.48
CA ARG A 366 4.39 6.31 -2.82
C ARG A 366 4.64 6.36 -4.34
N ASP A 367 4.77 5.19 -4.96
CA ASP A 367 4.98 5.06 -6.40
C ASP A 367 3.72 5.49 -7.17
N GLY A 368 2.54 5.04 -6.71
CA GLY A 368 1.22 5.42 -7.19
C GLY A 368 0.95 6.92 -7.27
N VAL A 369 1.06 7.61 -6.13
CA VAL A 369 0.84 9.06 -6.03
C VAL A 369 1.79 9.81 -6.98
N LEU A 370 3.05 9.38 -7.05
CA LEU A 370 4.03 9.99 -7.95
C LEU A 370 3.64 9.83 -9.43
N PHE A 371 3.20 8.64 -9.85
CA PHE A 371 2.91 8.40 -11.27
C PHE A 371 1.59 9.00 -11.75
N VAL A 372 0.52 8.93 -10.94
CA VAL A 372 -0.76 9.53 -11.33
C VAL A 372 -0.61 11.05 -11.41
N ALA A 373 0.01 11.68 -10.41
CA ALA A 373 0.25 13.12 -10.43
C ALA A 373 1.12 13.59 -11.60
N ARG A 374 2.21 12.87 -11.93
CA ARG A 374 3.05 13.20 -13.09
C ARG A 374 2.34 13.00 -14.42
N SER A 375 1.50 11.97 -14.54
CA SER A 375 0.67 11.77 -15.74
C SER A 375 -0.27 12.95 -16.00
N LEU A 376 -0.71 13.62 -14.93
CA LEU A 376 -1.54 14.83 -14.95
C LEU A 376 -0.73 16.13 -15.15
N GLY A 377 0.59 16.05 -15.32
CA GLY A 377 1.46 17.22 -15.48
C GLY A 377 1.73 18.00 -14.21
N ILE A 378 1.33 17.47 -13.04
CA ILE A 378 1.57 18.11 -11.75
C ILE A 378 3.03 17.95 -11.35
N ASN A 379 3.65 19.04 -10.88
CA ASN A 379 5.01 18.99 -10.34
C ASN A 379 4.99 18.31 -8.97
N VAL A 380 5.80 17.28 -8.78
CA VAL A 380 5.90 16.53 -7.52
C VAL A 380 7.34 16.54 -7.00
N SER A 381 7.52 17.03 -5.77
CA SER A 381 8.71 16.79 -4.95
C SER A 381 8.39 15.81 -3.82
N VAL A 382 9.36 14.95 -3.46
CA VAL A 382 9.18 13.96 -2.39
C VAL A 382 10.26 14.14 -1.33
N HIS A 383 9.83 14.38 -0.10
CA HIS A 383 10.68 14.48 1.08
C HIS A 383 10.52 13.19 1.90
N ILE A 384 11.61 12.68 2.45
CA ILE A 384 11.58 11.55 3.37
C ILE A 384 11.68 12.11 4.78
N LYS A 385 10.60 11.99 5.54
CA LYS A 385 10.59 12.24 6.97
C LYS A 385 11.02 10.93 7.64
N PRO A 386 12.17 10.87 8.31
CA PRO A 386 12.64 9.64 8.92
C PRO A 386 11.66 9.19 10.00
N GLY A 387 11.59 7.87 10.19
CA GLY A 387 11.02 7.26 11.36
C GLY A 387 11.77 7.66 12.64
N GLY A 388 11.19 7.30 13.77
CA GLY A 388 11.77 7.64 15.07
C GLY A 388 10.81 7.34 16.21
N TYR A 389 11.33 7.38 17.43
CA TYR A 389 10.53 7.15 18.62
C TYR A 389 9.82 8.44 19.04
N ARG A 390 8.49 8.44 19.10
CA ARG A 390 7.68 9.55 19.62
C ARG A 390 6.63 9.01 20.58
N ASN A 391 6.56 9.56 21.79
CA ASN A 391 5.55 9.25 22.80
C ASN A 391 5.36 7.73 23.06
N GLY A 392 6.46 6.98 23.11
CA GLY A 392 6.42 5.52 23.32
C GLY A 392 6.22 4.67 22.05
N MET A 393 6.01 5.30 20.89
CA MET A 393 5.70 4.62 19.62
C MET A 393 6.83 4.76 18.59
N ASN A 394 7.14 3.66 17.90
CA ASN A 394 8.00 3.67 16.71
C ASN A 394 7.21 4.19 15.51
N CYS A 395 7.52 5.40 15.04
CA CYS A 395 7.09 5.89 13.73
C CYS A 395 7.99 5.28 12.64
N ALA A 396 7.39 4.81 11.54
CA ALA A 396 8.11 4.40 10.34
C ALA A 396 8.55 5.64 9.51
N ASP A 397 9.46 5.43 8.56
CA ASP A 397 9.76 6.43 7.53
C ASP A 397 8.48 6.79 6.76
N ALA A 398 8.29 8.08 6.50
CA ALA A 398 7.16 8.61 5.75
C ALA A 398 7.64 9.42 4.54
N TRP A 399 7.07 9.14 3.38
CA TRP A 399 7.19 9.96 2.18
C TRP A 399 6.15 11.08 2.24
N LEU A 400 6.64 12.32 2.24
CA LEU A 400 5.84 13.53 2.12
C LEU A 400 5.94 14.03 0.68
N PHE A 401 4.81 14.04 -0.01
CA PHE A 401 4.67 14.55 -1.36
C PHE A 401 4.24 16.00 -1.30
N THR A 402 4.94 16.90 -1.99
CA THR A 402 4.43 18.24 -2.29
C THR A 402 4.08 18.27 -3.77
N LEU A 403 2.79 18.28 -4.06
CA LEU A 403 2.22 18.50 -5.38
C LEU A 403 2.07 20.01 -5.59
N SER A 404 2.50 20.52 -6.74
CA SER A 404 2.38 21.94 -7.06
C SER A 404 1.88 22.16 -8.48
N SER A 405 1.08 23.20 -8.65
CA SER A 405 0.46 23.56 -9.93
C SER A 405 1.51 23.74 -11.05
N GLY A 406 2.60 24.46 -10.78
CA GLY A 406 3.62 24.74 -11.79
C GLY A 406 3.06 25.53 -12.96
N SER A 407 3.01 24.92 -14.16
CA SER A 407 2.29 25.47 -15.32
C SER A 407 0.86 24.92 -15.46
N ASN A 408 0.49 23.89 -14.70
CA ASN A 408 -0.80 23.17 -14.80
C ASN A 408 -1.74 23.54 -13.65
N ARG A 409 -1.95 24.85 -13.42
CA ARG A 409 -2.83 25.35 -12.34
C ARG A 409 -4.25 24.83 -12.49
N ASP A 410 -4.79 24.83 -13.71
CA ASP A 410 -6.17 24.42 -13.97
C ASP A 410 -6.39 22.92 -13.80
N ILE A 411 -5.36 22.10 -14.06
CA ILE A 411 -5.41 20.67 -13.71
C ILE A 411 -5.48 20.50 -12.19
N LEU A 412 -4.61 21.17 -11.43
CA LEU A 412 -4.62 21.04 -9.96
C LEU A 412 -5.94 21.52 -9.36
N LEU A 413 -6.43 22.68 -9.79
CA LEU A 413 -7.77 23.17 -9.45
C LEU A 413 -8.87 22.17 -9.82
N SER A 414 -8.79 21.53 -10.99
CA SER A 414 -9.78 20.53 -11.39
C SER A 414 -9.72 19.24 -10.55
N ILE A 415 -8.57 18.86 -9.99
CA ILE A 415 -8.49 17.79 -8.98
C ILE A 415 -9.18 18.25 -7.68
N LEU A 416 -8.85 19.45 -7.20
CA LEU A 416 -9.43 19.99 -5.96
C LEU A 416 -10.96 20.16 -6.04
N LYS A 417 -11.52 20.47 -7.21
CA LYS A 417 -12.98 20.51 -7.44
C LYS A 417 -13.70 19.19 -7.14
N TYR A 418 -13.03 18.03 -7.26
CA TYR A 418 -13.56 16.72 -6.88
C TYR A 418 -13.28 16.34 -5.41
N CYS A 419 -12.52 17.16 -4.68
CA CYS A 419 -12.41 16.99 -3.23
C CYS A 419 -13.74 17.40 -2.57
N SER A 420 -14.10 16.67 -1.54
CA SER A 420 -15.34 16.84 -0.79
C SER A 420 -15.16 17.83 0.35
N HIS A 421 -14.04 17.77 1.06
CA HIS A 421 -13.83 18.67 2.19
C HIS A 421 -13.61 20.11 1.73
N GLY A 422 -14.41 21.06 2.24
CA GLY A 422 -14.31 22.48 1.90
C GLY A 422 -12.89 23.04 2.00
N ARG A 423 -12.16 22.75 3.10
CA ARG A 423 -10.75 23.18 3.29
C ARG A 423 -9.77 22.60 2.25
N LYS A 424 -10.11 21.48 1.62
CA LYS A 424 -9.26 20.80 0.63
C LYS A 424 -9.57 21.30 -0.78
N LYS A 425 -10.85 21.44 -1.09
CA LYS A 425 -11.40 21.98 -2.34
C LYS A 425 -11.08 23.46 -2.55
N ASP A 426 -11.32 24.25 -1.51
CA ASP A 426 -11.15 25.71 -1.49
C ASP A 426 -10.10 26.06 -0.41
N PRO A 427 -8.80 25.82 -0.70
CA PRO A 427 -7.72 25.97 0.27
C PRO A 427 -7.60 27.39 0.82
N PRO A 428 -7.31 27.56 2.13
CA PRO A 428 -7.04 28.86 2.71
C PRO A 428 -5.83 29.52 2.07
N ILE A 429 -5.96 30.83 1.80
CA ILE A 429 -4.87 31.64 1.26
C ILE A 429 -4.07 32.22 2.43
N PHE A 430 -2.82 31.80 2.52
CA PHE A 430 -1.82 32.38 3.40
C PHE A 430 -0.96 33.36 2.60
N TYR A 431 -0.88 34.58 3.09
CA TYR A 431 0.13 35.53 2.69
C TYR A 431 1.21 35.49 3.78
N TYR A 432 2.39 34.95 3.49
CA TYR A 432 3.53 35.24 4.36
C TYR A 432 3.77 36.73 4.22
N HIS A 433 3.89 37.43 5.35
CA HIS A 433 4.00 38.89 5.38
C HIS A 433 4.93 39.36 4.26
N LYS A 434 4.35 40.01 3.25
CA LYS A 434 5.09 41.00 2.46
C LYS A 434 5.68 41.91 3.53
N MET A 435 6.99 41.86 3.73
CA MET A 435 7.66 42.84 4.57
C MET A 435 7.18 44.18 4.06
N ASP A 436 6.59 44.96 4.96
CA ASP A 436 5.99 46.24 4.62
C ASP A 436 7.05 47.04 3.86
N PRO A 437 6.81 47.43 2.59
CA PRO A 437 7.81 48.16 1.82
C PRO A 437 8.21 49.49 2.48
N ASP A 438 7.37 50.01 3.39
CA ASP A 438 7.66 51.20 4.19
C ASP A 438 8.36 50.88 5.53
N ALA A 439 8.45 49.61 5.94
CA ALA A 439 9.35 49.17 7.00
C ALA A 439 10.80 49.16 6.47
N GLY A 440 11.36 50.38 6.39
CA GLY A 440 12.63 50.68 5.73
C GLY A 440 13.72 49.67 6.07
N ILE A 441 14.22 49.00 5.02
CA ILE A 441 15.29 48.01 5.12
C ILE A 441 16.54 48.69 5.67
N ASN A 442 16.78 48.53 6.97
CA ASN A 442 18.04 48.91 7.58
C ASN A 442 19.11 47.91 7.14
N VAL A 443 19.76 48.20 6.01
CA VAL A 443 20.74 47.32 5.36
C VAL A 443 21.88 46.92 6.31
N ASN A 444 22.18 47.74 7.32
CA ASN A 444 23.22 47.50 8.31
C ASN A 444 22.84 46.46 9.40
N ALA A 445 21.57 46.02 9.47
CA ALA A 445 21.10 45.07 10.48
C ALA A 445 21.18 43.58 10.03
N LEU A 446 21.52 43.34 8.76
CA LEU A 446 21.59 41.99 8.16
C LEU A 446 23.01 41.40 8.09
N GLU A 447 24.05 42.18 8.41
CA GLU A 447 25.45 41.71 8.49
C GLU A 447 25.89 41.38 9.92
N SER A 448 25.05 41.61 10.94
CA SER A 448 25.41 41.53 12.37
C SER A 448 24.71 40.44 13.18
N ASN A 449 23.84 39.62 12.57
CA ASN A 449 23.10 38.55 13.26
C ASN A 449 23.28 37.15 12.65
N ALA A 450 24.55 36.81 12.36
CA ALA A 450 24.97 35.43 12.20
C ALA A 450 25.81 35.00 13.40
N CYS A 451 25.31 33.99 14.14
CA CYS A 451 26.02 33.26 15.20
C CYS A 451 26.37 34.01 16.51
N THR A 452 25.38 34.10 17.41
CA THR A 452 25.60 33.85 18.85
C THR A 452 24.39 33.11 19.43
N LYS A 453 24.60 31.86 19.86
CA LYS A 453 23.79 31.24 20.91
C LYS A 453 24.77 30.78 21.99
N GLU A 454 24.63 31.38 23.15
CA GLU A 454 25.47 31.11 24.31
C GLU A 454 25.18 29.69 24.83
N THR A 455 26.23 28.87 24.89
CA THR A 455 26.37 27.83 25.91
C THR A 455 27.39 28.36 26.90
N GLY A 456 27.02 28.43 28.18
CA GLY A 456 27.93 28.90 29.23
C GLY A 456 29.03 27.89 29.58
N GLU A 457 29.97 28.38 30.39
CA GLU A 457 31.02 27.66 31.12
C GLU A 457 32.31 27.29 30.33
N ASP A 458 33.16 28.31 30.21
CA ASP A 458 34.62 28.34 30.42
C ASP A 458 35.43 27.04 30.42
N VAL A 459 36.53 26.99 29.64
CA VAL A 459 37.92 27.08 30.17
C VAL A 459 38.93 27.43 29.04
N SER A 460 39.74 28.46 29.31
CA SER A 460 40.98 28.98 28.70
C SER A 460 41.62 28.41 27.42
N SER A 461 42.15 29.37 26.63
CA SER A 461 43.50 29.46 26.03
C SER A 461 43.66 29.32 24.50
N THR A 462 44.15 30.42 23.90
CA THR A 462 45.10 30.56 22.76
C THR A 462 45.38 29.34 21.88
N THR A 463 45.34 29.43 20.54
CA THR A 463 46.18 30.34 19.74
C THR A 463 45.59 30.55 18.33
N ALA A 464 45.81 31.72 17.73
CA ALA A 464 45.40 32.01 16.36
C ALA A 464 46.43 31.51 15.32
N ILE A 465 45.94 31.04 14.17
CA ILE A 465 46.45 31.24 12.80
C ILE A 465 45.25 30.95 11.89
N GLY A 466 44.98 31.84 10.92
CA GLY A 466 44.00 31.59 9.88
C GLY A 466 44.70 31.31 8.56
N GLU A 467 44.04 30.61 7.64
CA GLU A 467 44.42 30.63 6.22
C GLU A 467 43.23 30.26 5.34
N GLU A 468 43.14 30.94 4.20
CA GLU A 468 42.26 30.60 3.08
C GLU A 468 42.77 29.32 2.41
N LEU A 469 41.91 28.54 1.73
CA LEU A 469 42.41 27.55 0.78
C LEU A 469 41.47 27.34 -0.41
N GLU A 470 41.99 27.68 -1.59
CA GLU A 470 41.38 27.47 -2.89
C GLU A 470 41.38 25.97 -3.28
N MET A 471 40.52 25.61 -4.23
CA MET A 471 40.47 24.26 -4.79
C MET A 471 41.54 24.06 -5.88
N GLY A 472 42.58 23.28 -5.58
CA GLY A 472 43.61 22.85 -6.54
C GLY A 472 43.45 21.39 -7.01
N PHE A 473 43.85 21.09 -8.25
CA PHE A 473 43.65 19.81 -8.94
C PHE A 473 44.89 18.90 -8.93
N ALA A 474 44.64 17.58 -9.04
CA ALA A 474 45.50 16.52 -9.63
C ALA A 474 46.82 16.07 -8.93
N GLY A 475 47.15 14.77 -9.10
CA GLY A 475 48.53 14.24 -8.94
C GLY A 475 48.68 12.88 -8.22
N LEU A 476 48.85 11.80 -8.98
CA LEU A 476 49.36 10.47 -8.54
C LEU A 476 50.91 10.46 -8.45
N PRO A 477 51.61 9.37 -8.03
CA PRO A 477 51.27 8.28 -7.09
C PRO A 477 52.40 7.89 -6.08
N GLY A 478 52.03 7.09 -5.06
CA GLY A 478 52.82 5.91 -4.63
C GLY A 478 53.74 6.01 -3.40
N LEU A 479 53.57 5.08 -2.44
CA LEU A 479 54.56 4.09 -1.98
C LEU A 479 54.03 3.23 -0.81
N ASN A 480 54.52 1.99 -0.70
CA ASN A 480 54.22 1.04 0.39
C ASN A 480 54.95 1.42 1.69
N VAL A 481 54.39 1.07 2.87
CA VAL A 481 55.07 0.33 3.96
C VAL A 481 53.99 -0.47 4.75
N ASP A 482 54.36 -1.65 5.23
CA ASP A 482 53.57 -2.62 6.00
C ASP A 482 53.47 -2.34 7.53
N GLU A 483 52.95 -3.34 8.25
CA GLU A 483 53.11 -3.65 9.68
C GLU A 483 52.20 -2.98 10.73
N SER A 484 51.10 -3.69 10.98
CA SER A 484 50.70 -4.21 12.31
C SER A 484 51.42 -3.70 13.58
N THR A 485 50.63 -3.40 14.62
CA THR A 485 50.65 -4.21 15.86
C THR A 485 49.44 -3.93 16.76
N SER A 486 49.02 -4.96 17.50
CA SER A 486 48.01 -4.89 18.56
C SER A 486 48.65 -4.51 19.90
N THR A 487 47.94 -3.77 20.77
CA THR A 487 48.13 -3.96 22.23
C THR A 487 46.82 -3.81 23.01
N THR A 488 46.45 -4.87 23.72
CA THR A 488 45.49 -4.90 24.83
C THR A 488 46.12 -4.43 26.14
N ILE A 489 45.35 -3.78 27.02
CA ILE A 489 45.37 -3.83 28.52
C ILE A 489 44.16 -2.97 28.95
N ALA A 490 43.17 -3.34 29.76
CA ALA A 490 43.00 -4.25 30.91
C ALA A 490 43.08 -3.53 32.29
N GLY A 491 41.96 -3.61 33.02
CA GLY A 491 41.81 -3.27 34.44
C GLY A 491 41.51 -1.80 34.77
N SER A 492 40.99 -1.47 35.96
CA SER A 492 40.22 -2.23 36.97
C SER A 492 39.83 -1.29 38.13
N ASN A 493 39.06 -1.81 39.10
CA ASN A 493 38.74 -1.24 40.42
C ASN A 493 37.63 -0.16 40.42
N ASP A 494 36.53 -0.35 41.16
CA ASP A 494 36.32 -0.20 42.63
C ASP A 494 36.27 1.30 43.02
N SER A 495 35.45 1.80 43.96
CA SER A 495 34.76 1.19 45.12
C SER A 495 33.66 2.15 45.66
N ASP A 496 32.68 1.63 46.42
CA ASP A 496 32.01 2.24 47.61
C ASP A 496 31.35 3.64 47.48
N ASP A 497 30.42 4.13 48.30
CA ASP A 497 29.41 3.67 49.28
C ASP A 497 28.34 4.83 49.26
N SER A 498 27.07 4.77 49.63
CA SER A 498 26.48 4.40 50.92
C SER A 498 24.95 4.60 50.85
N GLU A 499 24.21 3.69 51.48
CA GLU A 499 23.14 3.85 52.49
C GLU A 499 22.07 4.97 52.44
N GLY A 500 20.84 4.62 52.84
CA GLY A 500 19.71 5.54 53.03
C GLY A 500 18.34 4.84 53.05
N ASP A 501 18.01 4.15 54.14
CA ASP A 501 16.68 3.56 54.39
C ASP A 501 15.58 4.64 54.54
N ASP A 502 14.32 4.32 54.25
CA ASP A 502 13.30 4.19 55.31
C ASP A 502 11.94 3.61 54.81
N ASP A 503 11.11 3.21 55.79
CA ASP A 503 10.07 2.18 55.66
C ASP A 503 8.60 2.69 55.72
N ARG A 504 7.62 1.78 55.51
CA ARG A 504 6.16 1.87 55.83
C ARG A 504 5.22 2.79 55.01
N ALA A 505 3.87 2.67 55.08
CA ALA A 505 2.91 1.54 55.17
C ALA A 505 1.45 2.09 55.29
N LEU A 506 0.43 1.35 54.77
CA LEU A 506 -1.03 1.43 55.12
C LEU A 506 -1.76 2.78 54.77
N ALA A 507 -3.09 2.91 54.65
CA ALA A 507 -4.24 2.00 54.41
C ALA A 507 -5.49 2.83 53.94
N GLN A 508 -6.60 2.14 53.56
CA GLN A 508 -8.07 2.43 53.72
C GLN A 508 -8.55 3.90 53.94
N SER A 509 -9.71 4.40 53.47
CA SER A 509 -11.09 3.87 53.30
C SER A 509 -11.91 4.82 52.37
N ALA A 510 -12.84 4.38 51.51
CA ALA A 510 -14.29 4.12 51.69
C ALA A 510 -15.20 5.33 52.07
N GLU A 511 -16.24 5.58 51.24
CA GLU A 511 -17.63 6.06 51.51
C GLU A 511 -18.21 6.61 50.17
N ASN A 512 -19.29 6.05 49.57
CA ASN A 512 -20.72 5.95 49.91
C ASN A 512 -21.57 7.19 49.55
N PHE A 513 -22.53 7.02 48.62
CA PHE A 513 -23.80 7.79 48.60
C PHE A 513 -24.92 7.08 47.82
N GLU A 514 -26.09 6.95 48.46
CA GLU A 514 -27.36 6.36 47.98
C GLU A 514 -28.52 7.20 48.60
N SER A 515 -29.76 7.30 48.08
CA SER A 515 -30.44 6.81 46.86
C SER A 515 -31.49 7.89 46.44
N GLU A 516 -32.27 7.80 45.34
CA GLU A 516 -33.60 7.16 45.16
C GLU A 516 -34.17 7.75 43.83
N VAL A 517 -34.82 7.05 42.90
CA VAL A 517 -36.19 6.44 42.86
C VAL A 517 -37.36 7.45 42.89
N VAL A 518 -38.03 7.64 41.73
CA VAL A 518 -39.49 7.90 41.58
C VAL A 518 -39.98 7.23 40.27
N GLU A 519 -41.17 6.62 40.29
CA GLU A 519 -41.85 5.95 39.16
C GLU A 519 -43.01 6.79 38.56
N MET A 520 -43.71 6.20 37.56
CA MET A 520 -45.06 6.51 37.02
C MET A 520 -45.14 7.33 35.70
N VAL A 521 -46.17 7.22 34.83
CA VAL A 521 -46.88 6.07 34.19
C VAL A 521 -47.99 6.61 33.23
N SER A 522 -48.24 5.92 32.09
CA SER A 522 -49.47 5.94 31.22
C SER A 522 -49.87 7.18 30.37
N GLY A 523 -50.68 6.91 29.31
CA GLY A 523 -51.31 7.86 28.36
C GLY A 523 -50.60 7.90 27.00
N GLU A 524 -51.00 7.27 25.89
CA GLU A 524 -52.30 7.04 25.19
C GLU A 524 -52.91 8.28 24.49
N ASP A 525 -53.09 8.11 23.16
CA ASP A 525 -54.23 8.54 22.32
C ASP A 525 -54.30 9.90 21.55
N LEU A 526 -54.45 9.76 20.20
CA LEU A 526 -55.22 10.59 19.22
C LEU A 526 -54.70 12.03 18.90
N ASP A 527 -54.98 12.71 17.78
CA ASP A 527 -55.37 12.38 16.38
C ASP A 527 -55.20 13.66 15.49
N GLU A 528 -55.49 13.57 14.17
CA GLU A 528 -55.97 14.63 13.24
C GLU A 528 -55.09 15.86 12.83
N ASP A 529 -54.77 15.91 11.52
CA ASP A 529 -55.11 16.93 10.49
C ASP A 529 -55.17 18.46 10.75
N GLY A 530 -54.78 19.25 9.72
CA GLY A 530 -55.01 20.71 9.62
C GLY A 530 -53.74 21.53 9.30
N ASN A 531 -53.26 21.67 8.07
CA ASN A 531 -53.75 22.48 6.92
C ASN A 531 -53.55 24.01 7.02
N ASP A 532 -52.83 24.53 6.01
CA ASP A 532 -52.91 25.84 5.33
C ASP A 532 -52.34 27.17 5.88
N GLU A 533 -51.89 27.96 4.88
CA GLU A 533 -51.70 29.43 4.82
C GLU A 533 -50.65 30.10 5.76
N THR A 534 -49.88 31.13 5.37
CA THR A 534 -49.88 31.99 4.15
C THR A 534 -48.47 32.55 3.86
N ASP A 535 -48.17 32.82 2.59
CA ASP A 535 -47.17 33.80 2.12
C ASP A 535 -47.91 35.14 1.87
N PRO A 536 -47.32 36.33 2.08
CA PRO A 536 -46.91 37.12 0.91
C PRO A 536 -45.71 38.08 1.12
N ASP A 537 -44.90 38.32 0.08
CA ASP A 537 -45.18 39.41 -0.89
C ASP A 537 -44.14 39.53 -2.02
N ILE A 538 -44.61 39.96 -3.21
CA ILE A 538 -43.85 40.05 -4.48
C ILE A 538 -43.98 41.46 -5.05
N ILE A 539 -42.90 42.02 -5.60
CA ILE A 539 -42.94 42.94 -6.75
C ILE A 539 -41.68 42.69 -7.61
N GLU A 540 -41.62 42.75 -8.94
CA GLU A 540 -42.40 42.32 -10.13
C GLU A 540 -41.64 42.93 -11.35
N LEU A 541 -41.99 42.54 -12.59
CA LEU A 541 -41.55 43.06 -13.90
C LEU A 541 -40.15 42.57 -14.39
N ASP A 542 -39.95 42.27 -15.68
CA ASP A 542 -40.82 42.47 -16.85
C ASP A 542 -40.70 41.33 -17.90
N THR A 543 -41.61 41.31 -18.89
CA THR A 543 -41.79 40.19 -19.85
C THR A 543 -41.70 40.59 -21.34
N ASN A 544 -41.54 39.57 -22.18
CA ASN A 544 -41.73 39.52 -23.64
C ASN A 544 -40.61 40.04 -24.57
N THR A 545 -40.11 39.12 -25.39
CA THR A 545 -40.43 39.17 -26.83
C THR A 545 -40.39 37.78 -27.44
N ASN A 546 -41.40 37.44 -28.25
CA ASN A 546 -41.40 36.25 -29.11
C ASN A 546 -40.49 36.49 -30.31
N ASP A 547 -39.72 35.48 -30.73
CA ASP A 547 -39.63 35.15 -32.14
C ASP A 547 -39.31 33.66 -32.37
N GLY A 548 -39.94 33.06 -33.38
CA GLY A 548 -40.00 31.60 -33.51
C GLY A 548 -38.94 31.02 -34.44
N PHE A 549 -38.41 29.84 -34.11
CA PHE A 549 -37.64 29.02 -35.07
C PHE A 549 -38.01 27.54 -35.04
N ARG A 550 -37.81 26.90 -36.21
CA ARG A 550 -38.40 25.59 -36.59
C ARG A 550 -37.80 24.40 -35.83
N VAL A 551 -38.64 23.43 -35.50
CA VAL A 551 -38.24 22.09 -35.07
C VAL A 551 -37.70 21.28 -36.27
N PRO A 552 -36.47 20.74 -36.24
CA PRO A 552 -36.02 19.73 -37.18
C PRO A 552 -36.33 18.30 -36.68
N HIS A 553 -36.50 17.38 -37.64
CA HIS A 553 -36.97 16.01 -37.42
C HIS A 553 -36.12 15.14 -36.48
N ARG A 554 -36.79 14.23 -35.77
CA ARG A 554 -36.20 13.04 -35.14
C ARG A 554 -35.34 12.24 -36.14
N PRO A 555 -34.08 11.93 -35.83
CA PRO A 555 -33.38 10.79 -36.41
C PRO A 555 -34.01 9.47 -35.92
N LYS A 556 -34.01 8.45 -36.76
CA LYS A 556 -34.56 7.12 -36.42
C LYS A 556 -33.58 6.36 -35.51
N ARG A 557 -34.13 5.51 -34.64
CA ARG A 557 -33.36 4.54 -33.85
C ARG A 557 -32.43 3.73 -34.76
N GLN A 558 -31.16 3.66 -34.41
CA GLN A 558 -30.20 2.75 -35.03
C GLN A 558 -29.57 1.89 -33.93
N THR A 559 -29.90 0.60 -33.93
CA THR A 559 -29.37 -0.39 -33.00
C THR A 559 -28.00 -0.85 -33.47
N TYR A 560 -26.94 -0.47 -32.76
CA TYR A 560 -25.59 -0.96 -33.02
C TYR A 560 -25.22 -2.06 -32.03
N TYR A 561 -24.97 -3.25 -32.58
CA TYR A 561 -24.37 -4.38 -31.88
C TYR A 561 -22.85 -4.32 -32.06
N ALA A 562 -22.09 -4.51 -30.99
CA ALA A 562 -20.79 -5.15 -31.10
C ALA A 562 -21.01 -6.66 -31.25
N ARG A 563 -20.95 -7.19 -32.49
CA ARG A 563 -20.93 -8.64 -32.72
C ARG A 563 -19.48 -9.08 -32.70
N ARG A 564 -19.07 -9.85 -31.69
CA ARG A 564 -17.72 -10.42 -31.63
C ARG A 564 -17.47 -11.33 -32.83
N VAL A 565 -16.49 -10.94 -33.64
CA VAL A 565 -15.73 -11.80 -34.54
C VAL A 565 -14.26 -11.36 -34.34
N ASP A 566 -13.42 -12.32 -33.97
CA ASP A 566 -11.95 -12.27 -34.07
C ASP A 566 -11.15 -11.19 -33.30
N GLY A 567 -11.53 -10.92 -32.05
CA GLY A 567 -10.55 -10.76 -30.97
C GLY A 567 -9.86 -9.40 -30.75
N GLU A 568 -9.98 -8.43 -31.65
CA GLU A 568 -9.38 -7.10 -31.47
C GLU A 568 -10.30 -6.14 -30.69
N VAL A 569 -9.69 -5.25 -29.90
CA VAL A 569 -10.39 -4.21 -29.11
C VAL A 569 -10.07 -2.85 -29.72
N GLU A 570 -11.04 -2.30 -30.44
CA GLU A 570 -10.95 -0.97 -31.07
C GLU A 570 -10.90 0.13 -29.99
N PRO A 571 -9.99 1.13 -30.08
CA PRO A 571 -9.87 2.19 -29.08
C PRO A 571 -11.08 3.12 -29.07
N TYR A 572 -11.51 3.53 -27.88
CA TYR A 572 -12.70 4.36 -27.67
C TYR A 572 -12.41 5.85 -27.93
N LEU A 573 -12.99 6.40 -29.01
CA LEU A 573 -12.94 7.84 -29.29
C LEU A 573 -13.95 8.63 -28.43
N PRO A 574 -13.55 9.70 -27.71
CA PRO A 574 -14.46 10.41 -26.79
C PRO A 574 -15.49 11.31 -27.48
N ASN A 575 -16.73 11.32 -26.96
CA ASN A 575 -17.79 12.26 -27.36
C ASN A 575 -17.40 13.75 -27.14
N GLU A 576 -17.96 14.64 -27.96
CA GLU A 576 -17.57 16.06 -28.05
C GLU A 576 -18.21 17.00 -27.02
N GLY A 577 -19.13 16.51 -26.17
CA GLY A 577 -20.12 17.35 -25.46
C GLY A 577 -19.62 18.32 -24.39
N ASP A 578 -18.59 17.97 -23.63
CA ASP A 578 -18.14 18.74 -22.43
C ASP A 578 -16.62 18.98 -22.41
N LYS A 579 -15.96 18.98 -23.58
CA LYS A 579 -14.52 19.30 -23.69
C LYS A 579 -14.27 20.80 -23.46
N TYR A 580 -14.27 21.23 -22.20
CA TYR A 580 -13.28 22.21 -21.77
C TYR A 580 -11.91 21.59 -22.06
N CYS A 581 -11.30 21.98 -23.18
CA CYS A 581 -9.97 21.51 -23.59
C CYS A 581 -8.92 22.01 -22.60
N ILE A 582 -8.71 21.28 -21.50
CA ILE A 582 -7.69 21.63 -20.52
C ILE A 582 -6.33 21.43 -21.18
N LYS A 583 -5.71 22.55 -21.55
CA LYS A 583 -4.40 22.59 -22.21
C LYS A 583 -3.35 22.09 -21.22
N PHE A 584 -2.85 20.89 -21.48
CA PHE A 584 -1.75 20.32 -20.74
C PHE A 584 -0.45 21.07 -21.06
N HIS A 585 0.19 21.63 -20.04
CA HIS A 585 1.51 22.24 -20.14
C HIS A 585 2.60 21.25 -19.73
N LYS A 586 3.76 21.31 -20.39
CA LYS A 586 4.93 20.47 -20.04
C LYS A 586 5.47 20.86 -18.66
N SER A 587 5.81 19.88 -17.83
CA SER A 587 6.45 20.14 -16.53
C SER A 587 7.90 20.58 -16.73
N ARG A 588 8.41 21.48 -15.87
CA ARG A 588 9.71 22.17 -16.05
C ARG A 588 10.72 21.75 -15.00
N GLN A 589 11.65 20.86 -15.35
CA GLN A 589 12.64 20.31 -14.43
C GLN A 589 14.02 20.97 -14.55
N ARG A 590 14.68 21.25 -13.42
CA ARG A 590 16.12 21.57 -13.40
C ARG A 590 16.89 20.27 -13.60
N PHE A 591 17.96 20.27 -14.38
CA PHE A 591 18.78 19.08 -14.64
C PHE A 591 20.26 19.39 -14.74
N ARG A 592 21.07 18.38 -14.39
CA ARG A 592 22.51 18.27 -14.58
C ARG A 592 22.80 17.15 -15.57
N LEU A 593 24.00 17.22 -16.14
CA LEU A 593 24.58 16.18 -16.98
C LEU A 593 25.87 15.75 -16.30
N THR A 594 26.09 14.44 -16.19
CA THR A 594 27.34 13.85 -15.70
C THR A 594 27.86 12.93 -16.79
N PRO A 595 29.06 13.16 -17.38
CA PRO A 595 29.65 12.21 -18.31
C PRO A 595 29.80 10.84 -17.64
N SER A 596 29.46 9.76 -18.34
CA SER A 596 29.90 8.41 -17.97
C SER A 596 31.36 8.25 -18.38
N SER A 597 32.10 7.40 -17.68
CA SER A 597 33.43 6.94 -18.10
C SER A 597 33.37 5.82 -19.15
N GLU A 598 32.17 5.35 -19.49
CA GLU A 598 31.94 4.17 -20.32
C GLU A 598 31.20 4.54 -21.61
N GLU A 599 31.72 4.09 -22.76
CA GLU A 599 30.93 3.93 -23.97
C GLU A 599 29.87 2.86 -23.74
N GLY A 600 28.64 3.11 -24.18
CA GLY A 600 27.54 2.18 -24.05
C GLY A 600 26.86 1.89 -25.39
N ASP A 601 26.14 0.76 -25.42
CA ASP A 601 25.26 0.44 -26.54
C ASP A 601 24.06 1.41 -26.54
N ILE A 602 23.75 1.96 -27.72
CA ILE A 602 22.56 2.76 -27.99
C ILE A 602 21.74 2.09 -29.10
N ILE A 603 20.42 2.12 -28.95
CA ILE A 603 19.47 1.46 -29.83
C ILE A 603 18.56 2.51 -30.46
N GLY A 604 18.48 2.48 -31.77
CA GLY A 604 17.65 3.37 -32.58
C GLY A 604 16.40 2.64 -33.04
N LEU A 605 15.23 3.23 -32.78
CA LEU A 605 13.94 2.74 -33.20
C LEU A 605 13.45 3.60 -34.38
N LYS A 606 13.19 2.97 -35.52
CA LYS A 606 12.46 3.58 -36.63
C LYS A 606 11.00 3.12 -36.59
N VAL A 607 10.07 4.05 -36.75
CA VAL A 607 8.62 3.78 -36.71
C VAL A 607 7.94 4.28 -37.99
N CYS A 608 6.84 3.62 -38.38
CA CYS A 608 6.15 3.84 -39.66
C CYS A 608 5.71 5.29 -39.91
N GLU A 609 5.42 6.05 -38.85
CA GLU A 609 4.95 7.44 -38.95
C GLU A 609 5.95 8.43 -38.33
N LYS A 610 6.37 9.41 -39.13
CA LYS A 610 7.55 10.25 -38.86
C LYS A 610 7.38 11.25 -37.71
N ASP A 611 6.14 11.52 -37.30
CA ASP A 611 5.80 12.66 -36.43
C ASP A 611 5.41 12.26 -35.00
N HIS A 612 5.43 10.96 -34.66
CA HIS A 612 5.04 10.44 -33.35
C HIS A 612 6.26 10.05 -32.50
N PRO A 613 6.72 10.91 -31.56
CA PRO A 613 7.71 10.52 -30.57
C PRO A 613 7.19 9.37 -29.69
N ILE A 614 8.05 8.38 -29.44
CA ILE A 614 7.71 7.17 -28.68
C ILE A 614 7.66 7.49 -27.19
N LEU A 615 6.63 7.02 -26.49
CA LEU A 615 6.51 7.19 -25.05
C LEU A 615 7.39 6.19 -24.27
N SER A 616 8.59 6.65 -23.92
CA SER A 616 9.45 5.97 -22.97
C SER A 616 8.92 6.05 -21.54
N GLU A 617 9.18 5.02 -20.74
CA GLU A 617 9.03 5.09 -19.29
C GLU A 617 9.95 6.15 -18.68
N SER A 618 11.09 6.41 -19.31
CA SER A 618 12.01 7.49 -18.95
C SER A 618 11.55 8.92 -19.29
N GLN A 619 10.45 9.14 -20.04
CA GLN A 619 9.80 10.47 -20.07
C GLN A 619 8.93 10.69 -18.81
N ILE A 620 8.57 9.61 -18.10
CA ILE A 620 7.66 9.58 -16.95
C ILE A 620 8.39 8.92 -15.79
N ILE A 621 9.53 9.50 -15.39
CA ILE A 621 10.57 8.79 -14.65
C ILE A 621 10.10 8.29 -13.26
N TYR A 622 10.40 7.02 -13.00
CA TYR A 622 10.77 6.51 -11.69
C TYR A 622 12.25 6.15 -11.75
N GLY A 623 13.06 6.68 -10.82
CA GLY A 623 14.24 5.89 -10.44
C GLY A 623 13.68 4.59 -9.87
N GLN A 624 14.11 3.45 -10.42
CA GLN A 624 13.51 2.13 -10.15
C GLN A 624 13.12 2.01 -8.68
N SER A 625 11.84 1.78 -8.41
CA SER A 625 11.52 1.31 -7.07
C SER A 625 12.19 -0.05 -6.93
N SER A 626 12.79 -0.32 -5.77
CA SER A 626 13.39 -1.63 -5.50
C SER A 626 12.38 -2.78 -5.69
N PHE A 627 11.08 -2.47 -5.66
CA PHE A 627 9.97 -3.37 -5.95
C PHE A 627 9.92 -3.87 -7.41
N ASP A 628 10.30 -3.07 -8.40
CA ASP A 628 10.32 -3.51 -9.81
C ASP A 628 11.57 -4.36 -10.10
N GLU A 629 12.73 -4.03 -9.53
CA GLU A 629 13.89 -4.92 -9.56
C GLU A 629 13.65 -6.24 -8.78
N GLU A 630 12.90 -6.20 -7.68
CA GLU A 630 12.48 -7.40 -6.93
C GLU A 630 11.39 -8.24 -7.64
N ARG A 631 10.75 -7.68 -8.68
CA ARG A 631 9.81 -8.41 -9.56
C ARG A 631 10.41 -8.83 -10.88
N SER A 632 11.46 -8.15 -11.36
CA SER A 632 12.38 -8.75 -12.30
C SER A 632 12.82 -10.12 -11.74
N LYS A 633 12.99 -11.11 -12.62
CA LYS A 633 13.35 -12.48 -12.20
C LYS A 633 14.78 -12.50 -11.66
N ALA A 634 14.98 -12.04 -10.44
CA ALA A 634 16.01 -12.62 -9.61
C ALA A 634 15.67 -14.11 -9.52
N ASP A 635 16.53 -14.96 -10.06
CA ASP A 635 16.43 -16.41 -9.89
C ASP A 635 16.67 -16.73 -8.41
N TYR A 636 15.60 -16.59 -7.63
CA TYR A 636 15.57 -17.01 -6.25
C TYR A 636 15.79 -18.52 -6.24
N GLU A 637 16.93 -18.97 -5.71
CA GLU A 637 17.06 -20.34 -5.24
C GLU A 637 15.82 -20.64 -4.38
N LEU A 638 14.97 -21.54 -4.88
CA LEU A 638 13.70 -21.90 -4.24
C LEU A 638 13.98 -22.82 -3.05
N ILE A 639 14.80 -22.36 -2.09
CA ILE A 639 15.24 -23.11 -0.92
C ILE A 639 14.53 -22.56 0.32
N CYS A 640 13.83 -23.42 1.06
CA CYS A 640 13.15 -23.01 2.27
C CYS A 640 14.13 -22.61 3.37
N TYR A 641 14.05 -21.36 3.83
CA TYR A 641 14.93 -20.80 4.85
C TYR A 641 15.10 -21.67 6.10
N SER A 642 14.04 -22.38 6.52
CA SER A 642 14.03 -23.26 7.71
C SER A 642 14.42 -24.71 7.41
N CYS A 643 13.66 -25.42 6.55
CA CYS A 643 13.91 -26.86 6.31
C CYS A 643 14.87 -27.15 5.15
N LYS A 644 15.30 -26.15 4.39
CA LYS A 644 16.14 -26.25 3.19
C LYS A 644 15.57 -27.12 2.06
N THR A 645 14.26 -27.44 2.06
CA THR A 645 13.61 -28.09 0.90
C THR A 645 13.66 -27.19 -0.32
N GLU A 646 13.96 -27.77 -1.48
CA GLU A 646 13.81 -27.16 -2.81
C GLU A 646 12.45 -27.47 -3.44
N ASP A 647 11.92 -28.66 -3.15
CA ASP A 647 10.59 -29.06 -3.60
C ASP A 647 9.52 -28.41 -2.70
N CYS A 648 8.85 -27.38 -3.23
CA CYS A 648 7.57 -26.92 -2.71
C CYS A 648 6.74 -26.22 -3.80
N ALA A 649 5.48 -26.62 -3.95
CA ALA A 649 4.54 -25.99 -4.87
C ALA A 649 4.06 -24.59 -4.43
N GLU A 650 4.33 -24.16 -3.20
CA GLU A 650 3.83 -22.88 -2.66
C GLU A 650 4.82 -22.22 -1.69
N TRP A 651 5.29 -21.03 -2.09
CA TRP A 651 6.31 -20.26 -1.40
C TRP A 651 5.75 -19.02 -0.72
N ARG A 652 6.15 -18.78 0.52
CA ARG A 652 5.72 -17.62 1.31
C ARG A 652 6.92 -16.82 1.79
N ILE A 653 6.84 -15.50 1.74
CA ILE A 653 7.90 -14.60 2.24
C ILE A 653 8.04 -14.79 3.76
N VAL A 654 9.28 -14.74 4.25
CA VAL A 654 9.59 -14.77 5.69
C VAL A 654 8.93 -13.57 6.40
N PRO A 655 8.06 -13.79 7.41
CA PRO A 655 7.24 -12.72 7.98
C PRO A 655 7.87 -11.94 9.16
N TRP A 656 9.18 -12.07 9.39
CA TRP A 656 9.89 -11.40 10.51
C TRP A 656 10.94 -10.39 10.01
N PRO A 657 11.17 -9.28 10.74
CA PRO A 657 11.94 -8.15 10.25
C PRO A 657 13.46 -8.42 10.28
N LEU A 658 13.98 -8.89 9.16
CA LEU A 658 15.35 -8.69 8.71
C LEU A 658 15.28 -8.37 7.20
N ASN A 659 16.16 -7.50 6.69
CA ASN A 659 16.16 -7.02 5.30
C ASN A 659 16.57 -8.09 4.25
N TYR A 660 15.91 -9.25 4.25
CA TYR A 660 16.34 -10.44 3.51
C TYR A 660 15.21 -11.05 2.67
N LYS A 661 15.54 -11.35 1.41
CA LYS A 661 14.67 -11.92 0.37
C LYS A 661 14.27 -13.39 0.60
N GLY A 662 14.25 -13.85 1.85
CA GLY A 662 14.04 -15.25 2.22
C GLY A 662 12.62 -15.74 2.04
N ARG A 663 12.48 -16.99 1.59
CA ARG A 663 11.18 -17.68 1.49
C ARG A 663 11.12 -18.93 2.36
N LEU A 664 9.91 -19.23 2.83
CA LEU A 664 9.56 -20.47 3.50
C LEU A 664 8.69 -21.31 2.56
N CYS A 665 8.92 -22.61 2.54
CA CYS A 665 7.91 -23.55 2.04
C CYS A 665 6.63 -23.40 2.89
N ARG A 666 5.48 -23.67 2.29
CA ARG A 666 4.17 -23.60 2.96
C ARG A 666 4.15 -24.25 4.35
N THR A 667 4.73 -25.44 4.51
CA THR A 667 4.76 -26.17 5.78
C THR A 667 5.52 -25.42 6.87
N CYS A 668 6.68 -24.84 6.54
CA CYS A 668 7.44 -24.02 7.48
C CYS A 668 6.70 -22.72 7.81
N TYR A 669 6.10 -22.06 6.81
CA TYR A 669 5.30 -20.85 7.03
C TYR A 669 4.10 -21.11 7.95
N GLU A 670 3.29 -22.13 7.68
CA GLU A 670 2.16 -22.52 8.54
C GLU A 670 2.61 -22.88 9.96
N THR A 671 3.77 -23.54 10.10
CA THR A 671 4.38 -23.86 11.40
C THR A 671 4.77 -22.58 12.14
N TYR A 672 5.40 -21.63 11.45
CA TYR A 672 5.75 -20.33 12.03
C TYR A 672 4.52 -19.53 12.43
N SER A 673 3.48 -19.43 11.57
CA SER A 673 2.25 -18.72 11.93
C SER A 673 1.55 -19.30 13.16
N ARG A 674 1.80 -20.58 13.51
CA ARG A 674 1.23 -21.25 14.70
C ARG A 674 2.11 -21.16 15.94
N SER A 675 3.43 -21.10 15.78
CA SER A 675 4.40 -21.10 16.90
C SER A 675 5.00 -19.73 17.21
N GLN A 676 5.13 -18.89 16.18
CA GLN A 676 5.98 -17.70 16.10
C GLN A 676 7.38 -17.92 16.70
N THR A 677 7.89 -19.16 16.63
CA THR A 677 9.13 -19.59 17.27
C THR A 677 10.12 -20.11 16.23
N ARG A 678 11.31 -19.53 16.22
CA ARG A 678 12.43 -19.87 15.33
C ARG A 678 13.76 -19.88 16.08
N CYS A 679 14.80 -20.39 15.45
CA CYS A 679 16.17 -20.26 15.93
C CYS A 679 16.66 -18.80 15.84
N SER A 680 17.44 -18.34 16.83
CA SER A 680 18.13 -17.05 16.78
C SER A 680 19.27 -17.05 15.77
N ASN A 681 20.04 -18.14 15.74
CA ASN A 681 21.15 -18.32 14.82
C ASN A 681 20.69 -18.22 13.36
N THR A 682 21.34 -17.30 12.66
CA THR A 682 21.04 -16.85 11.31
C THR A 682 21.40 -17.85 10.23
N ASP A 683 22.07 -18.94 10.50
CA ASP A 683 22.41 -19.96 9.49
C ASP A 683 21.44 -21.13 9.61
N CYS A 684 21.13 -21.51 10.85
CA CYS A 684 20.18 -22.55 11.18
C CYS A 684 18.75 -22.18 10.78
N ARG A 685 18.26 -20.99 11.17
CA ARG A 685 16.90 -20.43 10.89
C ARG A 685 15.70 -21.39 11.10
N GLN A 686 15.88 -22.50 11.80
CA GLN A 686 14.88 -23.56 11.93
C GLN A 686 13.65 -23.04 12.69
N ILE A 687 12.46 -23.32 12.15
CA ILE A 687 11.17 -23.04 12.77
C ILE A 687 10.73 -24.27 13.57
N PHE A 688 10.20 -24.05 14.78
CA PHE A 688 9.77 -25.12 15.67
C PHE A 688 8.25 -25.18 15.78
N HIS A 689 7.66 -26.35 15.60
CA HIS A 689 6.27 -26.57 15.97
C HIS A 689 6.13 -26.64 17.50
N LYS A 690 4.99 -26.22 18.06
CA LYS A 690 4.73 -26.25 19.53
C LYS A 690 4.89 -27.65 20.17
N GLY A 691 4.83 -28.72 19.38
CA GLY A 691 5.12 -30.09 19.83
C GLY A 691 6.62 -30.37 20.01
N GLN A 692 7.48 -29.83 19.15
CA GLN A 692 8.95 -30.00 19.20
C GLN A 692 9.58 -29.22 20.37
N LEU A 693 8.96 -28.12 20.78
CA LEU A 693 9.31 -27.40 22.02
C LEU A 693 8.97 -28.20 23.30
N GLY A 694 8.25 -29.32 23.17
CA GLY A 694 8.22 -30.41 24.15
C GLY A 694 7.35 -30.21 25.41
N LYS A 695 6.42 -31.14 25.64
CA LYS A 695 5.72 -31.25 26.94
C LYS A 695 6.65 -31.55 28.13
N LYS A 696 7.90 -32.01 27.88
CA LYS A 696 8.92 -32.23 28.91
C LYS A 696 9.58 -30.92 29.39
N ALA A 697 9.80 -29.95 28.49
CA ALA A 697 10.40 -28.66 28.86
C ALA A 697 9.47 -27.81 29.75
N TYR A 698 8.15 -28.04 29.67
CA TYR A 698 7.15 -27.45 30.56
C TYR A 698 7.00 -28.15 31.93
N LYS A 699 7.72 -29.26 32.17
CA LYS A 699 7.63 -30.06 33.41
C LYS A 699 8.96 -30.26 34.15
N ASN A 700 10.09 -30.17 33.46
CA ASN A 700 11.40 -30.20 34.09
C ASN A 700 11.85 -28.78 34.43
N GLU A 701 11.59 -28.34 35.66
CA GLU A 701 12.09 -27.04 36.16
C GLU A 701 13.63 -26.98 36.24
N ASN A 702 14.31 -28.13 36.15
CA ASN A 702 15.76 -28.27 36.23
C ASN A 702 16.51 -28.15 34.89
N GLN A 703 15.84 -27.87 33.76
CA GLN A 703 16.57 -27.42 32.56
C GLN A 703 16.79 -25.91 32.65
N VAL A 704 18.07 -25.53 32.69
CA VAL A 704 18.60 -24.18 32.90
C VAL A 704 17.76 -23.09 32.25
N LYS A 705 16.91 -22.42 33.05
CA LYS A 705 16.41 -21.08 32.73
C LYS A 705 17.61 -20.15 32.76
N LEU A 706 18.21 -19.88 31.60
CA LEU A 706 19.23 -18.83 31.46
C LEU A 706 18.61 -17.51 31.96
N LYS A 707 19.06 -17.04 33.13
CA LYS A 707 18.76 -15.69 33.63
C LYS A 707 19.50 -14.69 32.73
N LEU A 708 18.85 -14.25 31.66
CA LEU A 708 19.34 -13.15 30.81
C LEU A 708 18.85 -11.81 31.37
N ASN A 709 19.77 -10.85 31.50
CA ASN A 709 19.49 -9.50 31.98
C ASN A 709 18.47 -8.78 31.07
N GLN A 710 17.49 -8.11 31.69
CA GLN A 710 16.31 -7.55 31.04
C GLN A 710 16.56 -6.17 30.40
N VAL A 711 17.54 -6.05 29.50
CA VAL A 711 17.87 -4.75 28.88
C VAL A 711 17.09 -4.48 27.57
N ASN A 712 16.51 -5.49 26.93
CA ASN A 712 15.70 -5.32 25.70
C ASN A 712 14.39 -6.14 25.73
N ALA A 713 13.25 -5.45 25.74
CA ALA A 713 11.96 -5.98 26.17
C ALA A 713 11.09 -6.68 25.09
N SER A 714 11.66 -7.16 23.98
CA SER A 714 10.87 -7.62 22.80
C SER A 714 10.87 -9.13 22.51
N ALA A 715 11.74 -9.95 23.13
CA ALA A 715 11.81 -11.39 22.86
C ALA A 715 12.01 -12.24 24.13
N LYS A 716 11.00 -13.06 24.46
CA LYS A 716 11.07 -14.04 25.58
C LYS A 716 11.73 -15.33 25.10
N HIS A 717 13.06 -15.35 25.14
CA HIS A 717 13.89 -16.55 24.91
C HIS A 717 13.56 -17.67 25.92
N LYS A 718 13.38 -18.92 25.45
CA LYS A 718 12.94 -20.03 26.32
C LYS A 718 13.60 -21.39 26.12
N TYR A 719 14.13 -21.70 24.94
CA TYR A 719 14.67 -23.03 24.62
C TYR A 719 15.93 -22.93 23.78
N LEU A 720 16.69 -24.03 23.66
CA LEU A 720 17.79 -24.17 22.71
C LEU A 720 17.32 -24.92 21.46
N CYS A 721 17.78 -24.50 20.29
CA CYS A 721 17.60 -25.18 19.02
C CYS A 721 18.34 -26.52 19.05
N HIS A 722 17.63 -27.63 18.82
CA HIS A 722 18.25 -28.97 18.82
C HIS A 722 19.25 -29.20 17.67
N ARG A 723 19.28 -28.32 16.65
CA ARG A 723 20.14 -28.46 15.46
C ARG A 723 21.47 -27.68 15.55
N CYS A 724 21.53 -26.59 16.32
CA CYS A 724 22.73 -25.74 16.44
C CYS A 724 22.97 -25.19 17.85
N SER A 725 22.27 -25.72 18.86
CA SER A 725 22.31 -25.32 20.27
C SER A 725 22.04 -23.84 20.58
N SER A 726 21.72 -23.03 19.57
CA SER A 726 21.47 -21.59 19.71
C SER A 726 20.06 -21.31 20.24
N VAL A 727 19.86 -20.18 20.88
CA VAL A 727 18.61 -19.85 21.57
C VAL A 727 17.43 -19.73 20.61
N THR A 728 16.23 -20.16 20.98
CA THR A 728 15.01 -19.95 20.19
C THR A 728 14.38 -18.59 20.52
N ILE A 729 14.14 -17.78 19.48
CA ILE A 729 13.35 -16.54 19.57
C ILE A 729 11.88 -16.90 19.37
N THR A 730 11.03 -16.48 20.30
CA THR A 730 9.58 -16.43 20.10
C THR A 730 9.19 -14.98 19.89
N GLU A 731 8.72 -14.64 18.70
CA GLU A 731 8.35 -13.28 18.32
C GLU A 731 6.85 -13.04 18.59
N GLY A 732 6.54 -11.90 19.20
CA GLY A 732 5.19 -11.58 19.66
C GLY A 732 4.89 -12.09 21.07
N GLU A 733 4.04 -11.36 21.78
CA GLU A 733 3.49 -11.85 23.03
C GLU A 733 2.63 -13.08 22.75
N LEU A 734 3.00 -14.20 23.36
CA LEU A 734 2.24 -15.44 23.29
C LEU A 734 1.03 -15.36 24.24
N GLU A 735 0.17 -14.34 24.01
CA GLU A 735 -1.24 -14.45 24.37
C GLU A 735 -1.71 -15.80 23.84
N HIS A 736 -2.24 -16.62 24.74
CA HIS A 736 -2.68 -17.95 24.38
C HIS A 736 -3.72 -17.84 23.26
N VAL A 737 -3.37 -18.31 22.05
CA VAL A 737 -4.33 -18.55 20.94
C VAL A 737 -5.23 -19.76 21.28
N ILE A 738 -5.89 -19.67 22.43
CA ILE A 738 -7.32 -19.89 22.52
C ILE A 738 -7.91 -18.85 21.57
N ALA A 739 -8.41 -19.28 20.40
CA ALA A 739 -9.07 -18.37 19.46
C ALA A 739 -10.02 -17.45 20.23
N PRO A 740 -9.93 -16.10 20.06
CA PRO A 740 -10.45 -15.14 21.02
C PRO A 740 -11.91 -15.45 21.34
N THR A 741 -12.13 -16.04 22.52
CA THR A 741 -13.48 -16.27 23.01
C THR A 741 -14.04 -14.89 23.25
N LYS A 742 -15.01 -14.46 22.42
CA LYS A 742 -15.55 -13.09 22.26
C LYS A 742 -15.95 -12.34 23.54
N TYR A 743 -15.88 -12.99 24.69
CA TYR A 743 -16.25 -12.49 26.00
C TYR A 743 -15.14 -12.90 26.99
N PRO A 744 -14.56 -11.95 27.75
CA PRO A 744 -13.71 -12.30 28.88
C PRO A 744 -14.53 -13.10 29.92
N PRO A 745 -13.88 -13.88 30.79
CA PRO A 745 -14.55 -14.42 31.96
C PRO A 745 -15.16 -13.27 32.78
N ARG A 746 -16.43 -13.43 33.17
CA ARG A 746 -17.14 -12.52 34.06
C ARG A 746 -17.53 -13.28 35.32
N ASP A 747 -17.26 -12.66 36.46
CA ASP A 747 -17.77 -13.10 37.75
C ASP A 747 -19.23 -12.64 37.90
N ASP A 748 -20.10 -13.58 38.23
CA ASP A 748 -21.54 -13.34 38.40
C ASP A 748 -22.16 -14.44 39.25
N THR A 749 -23.41 -14.27 39.67
CA THR A 749 -24.14 -15.27 40.46
C THR A 749 -25.01 -16.14 39.57
N CYS A 750 -24.59 -17.39 39.37
CA CYS A 750 -25.42 -18.39 38.70
C CYS A 750 -26.58 -18.80 39.61
N TYR A 751 -27.81 -18.66 39.10
CA TYR A 751 -29.05 -19.02 39.79
C TYR A 751 -29.04 -20.41 40.46
N THR A 752 -28.32 -21.36 39.87
CA THR A 752 -28.20 -22.75 40.32
C THR A 752 -27.01 -22.99 41.27
N CYS A 753 -25.84 -22.42 40.99
CA CYS A 753 -24.58 -22.81 41.65
C CYS A 753 -23.86 -21.67 42.37
N GLY A 754 -24.53 -20.54 42.56
CA GLY A 754 -23.99 -19.38 43.26
C GLY A 754 -22.94 -18.61 42.45
N PRO A 755 -22.10 -17.82 43.14
CA PRO A 755 -21.00 -17.08 42.53
C PRO A 755 -20.10 -17.98 41.67
N LYS A 756 -19.82 -17.53 40.44
CA LYS A 756 -19.08 -18.29 39.45
C LYS A 756 -18.31 -17.34 38.52
N THR A 757 -17.10 -17.72 38.16
CA THR A 757 -16.42 -17.19 36.98
C THR A 757 -16.80 -18.03 35.76
N ASP A 758 -17.46 -17.47 34.75
CA ASP A 758 -17.70 -18.14 33.46
C ASP A 758 -17.50 -17.17 32.29
N ARG A 759 -17.06 -17.69 31.15
CA ARG A 759 -16.90 -16.94 29.89
C ARG A 759 -18.19 -16.84 29.08
N ARG A 760 -19.22 -17.61 29.43
CA ARG A 760 -20.52 -17.55 28.73
C ARG A 760 -21.70 -17.70 29.69
N TRP A 761 -22.39 -16.59 29.87
CA TRP A 761 -23.63 -16.51 30.64
C TRP A 761 -24.85 -16.67 29.73
N HIS A 762 -25.90 -17.28 30.26
CA HIS A 762 -27.19 -17.45 29.60
C HIS A 762 -28.28 -16.85 30.48
N LYS A 763 -29.15 -16.00 29.92
CA LYS A 763 -30.32 -15.47 30.64
C LYS A 763 -31.54 -16.36 30.31
N ARG A 764 -32.21 -16.86 31.35
CA ARG A 764 -33.46 -17.64 31.23
C ARG A 764 -34.37 -17.27 32.40
N ASP A 765 -35.63 -16.95 32.10
CA ASP A 765 -36.67 -16.64 33.09
C ASP A 765 -36.20 -15.52 34.06
N GLY A 766 -35.68 -14.43 33.47
CA GLY A 766 -35.03 -13.30 34.16
C GLY A 766 -33.64 -13.59 34.74
N LYS A 767 -33.33 -14.85 35.07
CA LYS A 767 -32.18 -15.28 35.88
C LYS A 767 -30.93 -15.60 35.03
N LEU A 768 -29.75 -15.45 35.63
CA LEU A 768 -28.46 -15.75 34.99
C LEU A 768 -27.95 -17.17 35.31
N TRP A 769 -27.42 -17.84 34.28
CA TRP A 769 -26.94 -19.21 34.33
C TRP A 769 -25.53 -19.30 33.75
N CYS A 770 -24.59 -19.92 34.48
CA CYS A 770 -23.29 -20.25 33.93
C CYS A 770 -23.43 -21.32 32.83
N ASN A 771 -22.45 -21.40 31.92
CA ASN A 771 -22.45 -22.29 30.77
C ASN A 771 -22.56 -23.77 31.19
N GLY A 772 -21.97 -24.13 32.33
CA GLY A 772 -22.04 -25.46 32.92
C GLY A 772 -23.47 -25.87 33.33
N CYS A 773 -24.14 -25.03 34.12
CA CYS A 773 -25.50 -25.28 34.57
C CYS A 773 -26.50 -25.23 33.41
N TYR A 774 -26.40 -24.23 32.53
CA TYR A 774 -27.26 -24.15 31.34
C TYR A 774 -27.18 -25.41 30.48
N LYS A 775 -25.97 -25.92 30.19
CA LYS A 775 -25.80 -27.17 29.42
C LYS A 775 -26.34 -28.40 30.12
N ARG A 776 -26.19 -28.51 31.46
CA ARG A 776 -26.79 -29.62 32.22
C ARG A 776 -28.31 -29.58 32.09
N PHE A 777 -28.93 -28.41 32.30
CA PHE A 777 -30.37 -28.23 32.19
C PHE A 777 -30.86 -28.50 30.75
N ALA A 778 -30.15 -28.04 29.72
CA ALA A 778 -30.54 -28.30 28.34
C ALA A 778 -30.54 -29.80 27.97
N ASN A 779 -29.69 -30.59 28.64
CA ASN A 779 -29.60 -32.05 28.45
C ASN A 779 -30.62 -32.84 29.28
N THR A 780 -31.01 -32.39 30.48
CA THR A 780 -31.92 -33.14 31.37
C THR A 780 -33.32 -32.55 31.50
N ARG A 781 -33.50 -31.28 31.16
CA ARG A 781 -34.74 -30.48 31.35
C ARG A 781 -35.26 -30.49 32.79
N MET A 782 -34.38 -30.68 33.77
CA MET A 782 -34.76 -30.79 35.17
C MET A 782 -34.00 -29.78 36.03
N LEU A 783 -34.73 -29.10 36.91
CA LEU A 783 -34.20 -28.23 37.95
C LEU A 783 -34.98 -28.49 39.23
N CYS A 784 -34.30 -28.81 40.32
CA CYS A 784 -34.98 -28.99 41.60
C CYS A 784 -35.68 -27.69 42.05
N PRO A 785 -37.01 -27.69 42.31
CA PRO A 785 -37.75 -26.47 42.65
C PRO A 785 -37.43 -25.97 44.07
N ASN A 786 -36.96 -26.85 44.96
CA ASN A 786 -36.48 -26.48 46.29
C ASN A 786 -35.39 -25.39 46.19
N SER A 787 -35.71 -24.21 46.72
CA SER A 787 -34.91 -22.98 46.65
C SER A 787 -33.53 -23.10 47.30
N ASN A 788 -33.36 -24.01 48.26
CA ASN A 788 -32.10 -24.28 48.94
C ASN A 788 -31.25 -25.34 48.22
N CYS A 789 -31.88 -26.19 47.39
CA CYS A 789 -31.16 -27.23 46.65
C CYS A 789 -30.77 -26.79 45.24
N ARG A 790 -31.75 -26.34 44.45
CA ARG A 790 -31.64 -25.94 43.02
C ARG A 790 -30.85 -26.90 42.12
N LYS A 791 -30.57 -28.14 42.54
CA LYS A 791 -29.65 -29.03 41.82
C LYS A 791 -30.23 -29.41 40.46
N ILE A 792 -29.41 -29.25 39.42
CA ILE A 792 -29.66 -29.80 38.08
C ILE A 792 -29.00 -31.19 38.04
N PRO A 793 -29.74 -32.29 37.87
CA PRO A 793 -29.13 -33.60 37.70
C PRO A 793 -28.29 -33.63 36.42
N SER A 794 -27.13 -34.28 36.49
CA SER A 794 -26.39 -34.69 35.30
C SER A 794 -27.14 -35.80 34.54
N ALA A 795 -26.79 -36.03 33.28
CA ALA A 795 -27.45 -37.04 32.44
C ALA A 795 -27.41 -38.48 33.01
N ALA A 796 -26.43 -38.78 33.88
CA ALA A 796 -26.31 -40.07 34.59
C ALA A 796 -27.00 -40.06 35.97
N GLU A 797 -27.28 -38.90 36.55
CA GLU A 797 -28.16 -38.79 37.73
C GLU A 797 -29.63 -38.90 37.30
N SER A 798 -30.03 -38.26 36.20
CA SER A 798 -31.39 -38.35 35.66
C SER A 798 -31.81 -39.78 35.30
N THR A 799 -30.89 -40.65 34.86
CA THR A 799 -31.19 -42.08 34.61
C THR A 799 -31.35 -42.91 35.89
N ARG A 800 -30.91 -42.39 37.05
CA ARG A 800 -30.98 -43.07 38.35
C ARG A 800 -32.09 -42.51 39.25
N MET A 801 -32.72 -41.41 38.86
CA MET A 801 -33.90 -40.88 39.54
C MET A 801 -35.08 -41.78 39.21
N LYS A 802 -35.78 -42.27 40.24
CA LYS A 802 -37.03 -43.02 40.07
C LYS A 802 -38.14 -42.04 39.69
N CYS A 803 -38.91 -42.36 38.66
CA CYS A 803 -40.21 -41.71 38.43
C CYS A 803 -41.16 -42.06 39.58
N GLU A 804 -42.06 -41.14 39.89
CA GLU A 804 -43.14 -41.39 40.83
C GLU A 804 -44.23 -42.28 40.20
N PRO A 805 -44.81 -43.27 40.91
CA PRO A 805 -45.89 -44.09 40.37
C PRO A 805 -47.08 -43.22 39.95
N GLY A 806 -47.38 -43.19 38.66
CA GLY A 806 -48.46 -42.39 38.08
C GLY A 806 -48.03 -41.11 37.35
N SER A 807 -46.78 -40.65 37.47
CA SER A 807 -46.28 -39.50 36.70
C SER A 807 -44.97 -39.81 35.94
N PRO A 808 -44.99 -39.87 34.59
CA PRO A 808 -43.79 -40.15 33.80
C PRO A 808 -42.79 -38.97 33.76
N THR A 809 -43.20 -37.79 34.22
CA THR A 809 -42.40 -36.55 34.20
C THR A 809 -41.95 -36.06 35.57
N THR A 810 -42.37 -36.71 36.66
CA THR A 810 -42.03 -36.33 38.04
C THR A 810 -40.99 -37.28 38.64
N PHE A 811 -39.89 -36.71 39.11
CA PHE A 811 -38.71 -37.44 39.59
C PHE A 811 -38.25 -36.94 40.97
N GLN A 812 -37.89 -37.81 41.90
CA GLN A 812 -37.36 -37.36 43.19
C GLN A 812 -35.91 -36.84 43.09
N CYS A 813 -35.66 -35.63 43.60
CA CYS A 813 -34.32 -35.04 43.68
C CYS A 813 -33.37 -35.93 44.48
N LEU A 814 -32.26 -36.38 43.87
CA LEU A 814 -31.29 -37.23 44.56
C LEU A 814 -30.68 -36.58 45.81
N ALA A 815 -30.62 -35.24 45.86
CA ALA A 815 -30.01 -34.48 46.96
C ALA A 815 -30.99 -34.17 48.11
N CYS A 816 -32.16 -33.59 47.81
CA CYS A 816 -33.11 -33.12 48.84
C CYS A 816 -34.47 -33.83 48.83
N LYS A 817 -34.63 -34.90 48.05
CA LYS A 817 -35.85 -35.72 47.87
C LYS A 817 -37.11 -35.03 47.34
N THR A 818 -37.15 -33.70 47.31
CA THR A 818 -38.21 -32.90 46.67
C THR A 818 -38.49 -33.39 45.24
N LEU A 819 -39.77 -33.45 44.87
CA LEU A 819 -40.20 -33.79 43.51
C LEU A 819 -39.70 -32.73 42.51
N ILE A 820 -39.24 -33.21 41.36
CA ILE A 820 -38.77 -32.42 40.23
C ILE A 820 -39.63 -32.77 39.02
N GLU A 821 -40.29 -31.78 38.45
CA GLU A 821 -40.93 -31.93 37.14
C GLU A 821 -39.92 -31.67 36.02
N GLN A 822 -40.01 -32.46 34.96
CA GLN A 822 -39.23 -32.26 33.75
C GLN A 822 -39.91 -31.23 32.83
N ASP A 823 -39.17 -30.17 32.46
CA ASP A 823 -39.57 -29.13 31.50
C ASP A 823 -39.79 -29.74 30.09
N THR A 824 -41.03 -30.11 29.79
CA THR A 824 -41.45 -30.68 28.51
C THR A 824 -41.66 -29.63 27.42
N SER A 825 -41.66 -28.33 27.74
CA SER A 825 -41.90 -27.23 26.80
C SER A 825 -40.90 -27.19 25.63
N ARG A 826 -39.72 -27.79 25.82
CA ARG A 826 -38.72 -28.02 24.78
C ARG A 826 -38.12 -29.41 24.96
N PRO A 827 -37.94 -30.20 23.89
CA PRO A 827 -37.28 -31.51 24.00
C PRO A 827 -35.91 -31.35 24.67
N ALA A 828 -35.59 -32.28 25.58
CA ALA A 828 -34.22 -32.44 26.05
C ALA A 828 -33.29 -32.64 24.85
N LEU A 829 -32.05 -32.14 24.93
CA LEU A 829 -31.03 -32.44 23.93
C LEU A 829 -30.68 -33.93 23.96
N LYS A 830 -31.51 -34.72 23.28
CA LYS A 830 -31.21 -36.10 22.91
C LYS A 830 -29.89 -36.04 22.15
N ARG A 831 -28.83 -36.58 22.74
CA ARG A 831 -27.70 -37.06 21.94
C ARG A 831 -28.33 -38.02 20.94
N HIS A 832 -28.33 -37.67 19.66
CA HIS A 832 -28.79 -38.58 18.62
C HIS A 832 -28.09 -39.92 18.88
N LYS A 833 -28.86 -40.98 19.09
CA LYS A 833 -28.33 -42.34 18.98
C LYS A 833 -27.86 -42.42 17.53
N LEU A 834 -26.57 -42.25 17.32
CA LEU A 834 -25.96 -42.43 16.02
C LEU A 834 -26.12 -43.90 15.67
N GLU A 835 -27.08 -44.17 14.79
CA GLU A 835 -27.34 -45.50 14.27
C GLU A 835 -26.11 -45.98 13.50
N GLU A 836 -25.84 -47.28 13.60
CA GLU A 836 -24.70 -47.88 12.90
C GLU A 836 -25.05 -48.02 11.42
N ARG A 837 -24.51 -47.11 10.61
CA ARG A 837 -24.62 -47.20 9.15
C ARG A 837 -23.53 -48.12 8.62
N LEU A 838 -23.94 -49.05 7.77
CA LEU A 838 -23.03 -49.87 6.95
C LEU A 838 -22.67 -49.03 5.72
N GLU A 839 -21.43 -48.56 5.66
CA GLU A 839 -20.89 -47.82 4.51
C GLU A 839 -19.47 -48.33 4.23
N THR A 840 -18.88 -47.90 3.11
CA THR A 840 -17.53 -48.32 2.71
C THR A 840 -16.50 -47.28 3.17
N CYS A 841 -15.63 -47.67 4.11
CA CYS A 841 -14.47 -46.89 4.48
C CYS A 841 -13.38 -47.05 3.42
N HIS A 842 -12.89 -45.94 2.87
CA HIS A 842 -11.81 -45.90 1.87
C HIS A 842 -10.53 -46.66 2.30
N SER A 843 -10.30 -46.83 3.61
CA SER A 843 -9.14 -47.56 4.15
C SER A 843 -9.42 -48.98 4.66
N CYS A 844 -10.66 -49.34 5.02
CA CYS A 844 -10.93 -50.65 5.62
C CYS A 844 -12.11 -51.39 4.99
N GLY A 845 -12.60 -50.91 3.85
CA GLY A 845 -13.74 -51.50 3.15
C GLY A 845 -15.07 -51.31 3.89
N PRO A 846 -16.08 -52.11 3.55
CA PRO A 846 -17.40 -52.09 4.18
C PRO A 846 -17.30 -52.36 5.69
N ILE A 847 -17.84 -51.47 6.51
CA ILE A 847 -17.86 -51.62 7.97
C ILE A 847 -19.11 -50.94 8.55
N LYS A 848 -19.65 -51.44 9.65
CA LYS A 848 -20.67 -50.73 10.43
C LYS A 848 -20.01 -49.69 11.33
N CYS A 849 -20.36 -48.42 11.19
CA CYS A 849 -19.84 -47.36 12.05
C CYS A 849 -20.90 -46.33 12.44
N LYS A 850 -20.79 -45.80 13.66
CA LYS A 850 -21.65 -44.72 14.19
C LYS A 850 -21.23 -43.33 13.69
N ILE A 851 -19.96 -43.16 13.30
CA ILE A 851 -19.39 -41.87 12.89
C ILE A 851 -18.61 -42.06 11.60
N TRP A 852 -19.10 -41.39 10.56
CA TRP A 852 -18.49 -41.32 9.23
C TRP A 852 -17.92 -39.92 9.01
N CYS A 853 -16.86 -39.84 8.21
CA CYS A 853 -16.06 -38.63 8.06
C CYS A 853 -15.54 -38.51 6.63
N SER A 854 -15.60 -37.33 6.03
CA SER A 854 -14.93 -37.03 4.76
C SER A 854 -13.41 -37.22 4.83
N LEU A 855 -12.81 -37.50 3.67
CA LEU A 855 -11.36 -37.65 3.52
C LEU A 855 -10.64 -36.34 3.87
N PRO A 856 -9.66 -36.34 4.80
CA PRO A 856 -8.93 -35.12 5.16
C PRO A 856 -8.09 -34.52 4.01
N TRP A 857 -7.71 -35.32 3.02
CA TRP A 857 -6.88 -34.94 1.87
C TRP A 857 -7.68 -34.67 0.59
N ASP A 858 -8.97 -35.02 0.57
CA ASP A 858 -9.87 -34.74 -0.54
C ASP A 858 -11.22 -34.25 0.03
N MET A 859 -11.37 -32.93 0.08
CA MET A 859 -12.59 -32.29 0.56
C MET A 859 -13.69 -32.20 -0.50
N LYS A 860 -13.43 -32.60 -1.75
CA LYS A 860 -14.38 -32.53 -2.87
C LYS A 860 -14.94 -33.91 -3.23
N GLY A 861 -14.18 -34.98 -3.03
CA GLY A 861 -14.62 -36.35 -3.27
C GLY A 861 -15.64 -36.86 -2.26
N SER A 862 -16.40 -37.87 -2.68
CA SER A 862 -17.44 -38.54 -1.88
C SER A 862 -16.89 -39.60 -0.90
N GLY A 863 -15.57 -39.81 -0.87
CA GLY A 863 -14.93 -40.83 -0.04
C GLY A 863 -15.12 -40.60 1.46
N LEU A 864 -15.27 -41.70 2.21
CA LEU A 864 -15.52 -41.67 3.64
C LEU A 864 -14.53 -42.53 4.43
N LEU A 865 -14.26 -42.12 5.66
CA LEU A 865 -13.51 -42.85 6.67
C LEU A 865 -14.41 -43.19 7.86
N CYS A 866 -14.32 -44.42 8.35
CA CYS A 866 -14.85 -44.77 9.65
C CYS A 866 -14.03 -44.09 10.77
N ASN A 867 -14.64 -43.95 11.94
CA ASN A 867 -14.02 -43.26 13.09
C ASN A 867 -12.63 -43.79 13.49
N ASN A 868 -12.41 -45.11 13.37
CA ASN A 868 -11.13 -45.74 13.72
C ASN A 868 -10.05 -45.36 12.70
N CYS A 869 -10.33 -45.44 11.41
CA CYS A 869 -9.39 -45.05 10.36
C CYS A 869 -9.05 -43.55 10.43
N ARG A 870 -10.03 -42.67 10.70
CA ARG A 870 -9.75 -41.24 10.92
C ARG A 870 -8.90 -40.99 12.17
N THR A 871 -9.07 -41.79 13.22
CA THR A 871 -8.22 -41.74 14.41
C THR A 871 -6.80 -42.15 14.06
N HIS A 872 -6.61 -43.27 13.35
CA HIS A 872 -5.29 -43.72 12.90
C HIS A 872 -4.57 -42.65 12.07
N TYR A 873 -5.23 -42.09 11.05
CA TYR A 873 -4.69 -41.01 10.21
C TYR A 873 -4.20 -39.81 11.03
N ARG A 874 -4.96 -39.39 12.04
CA ARG A 874 -4.54 -38.31 12.95
C ARG A 874 -3.35 -38.71 13.83
N THR A 875 -3.27 -39.95 14.29
CA THR A 875 -2.18 -40.42 15.16
C THR A 875 -0.87 -40.73 14.43
N THR A 876 -0.91 -41.01 13.13
CA THR A 876 0.26 -41.26 12.28
C THR A 876 0.73 -40.05 11.48
N GLY A 877 0.19 -38.85 11.73
CA GLY A 877 0.59 -37.64 11.01
C GLY A 877 0.03 -37.53 9.58
N GLY A 878 -0.93 -38.39 9.22
CA GLY A 878 -1.55 -38.42 7.90
C GLY A 878 -1.03 -39.52 6.96
N VAL A 879 -0.35 -40.53 7.49
CA VAL A 879 0.21 -41.62 6.70
C VAL A 879 -0.88 -42.52 6.10
N ARG A 880 -0.82 -42.69 4.78
CA ARG A 880 -1.66 -43.57 3.96
C ARG A 880 -0.88 -44.14 2.76
N CYS A 881 -1.41 -45.20 2.18
CA CYS A 881 -1.03 -45.62 0.84
C CYS A 881 -1.55 -44.63 -0.22
N LEU A 882 -0.72 -44.38 -1.24
CA LEU A 882 -1.01 -43.54 -2.39
C LEU A 882 -1.55 -44.33 -3.60
N ASN A 883 -1.56 -45.67 -3.53
CA ASN A 883 -2.31 -46.48 -4.48
C ASN A 883 -3.81 -46.37 -4.12
N ASP A 884 -4.58 -45.72 -5.00
CA ASP A 884 -6.01 -45.44 -4.78
C ASP A 884 -6.88 -46.71 -4.68
N ALA A 885 -6.44 -47.84 -5.28
CA ALA A 885 -7.11 -49.13 -5.10
C ALA A 885 -6.86 -49.74 -3.71
N CYS A 886 -5.81 -49.32 -3.01
CA CYS A 886 -5.50 -49.76 -1.66
C CYS A 886 -6.08 -48.83 -0.59
N GLY A 887 -5.92 -47.51 -0.74
CA GLY A 887 -6.50 -46.47 0.14
C GLY A 887 -6.11 -46.55 1.63
N LYS A 888 -5.20 -47.46 1.99
CA LYS A 888 -4.99 -47.91 3.37
C LYS A 888 -4.33 -46.85 4.24
N ILE A 889 -5.00 -46.47 5.32
CA ILE A 889 -4.41 -45.71 6.42
C ILE A 889 -3.71 -46.69 7.34
N LEU A 890 -2.43 -46.46 7.57
CA LEU A 890 -1.59 -47.31 8.41
C LEU A 890 -1.76 -46.94 9.88
N LYS A 891 -1.75 -47.95 10.75
CA LYS A 891 -1.69 -47.77 12.21
C LYS A 891 -0.28 -47.40 12.64
N LYS A 892 -0.15 -46.78 13.81
CA LYS A 892 1.18 -46.44 14.36
C LYS A 892 2.08 -47.67 14.60
N SER A 893 1.48 -48.83 14.88
CA SER A 893 2.19 -50.11 15.02
C SER A 893 2.71 -50.67 13.69
N GLU A 894 2.13 -50.26 12.56
CA GLU A 894 2.45 -50.78 11.21
C GLU A 894 3.51 -49.93 10.50
N LEU A 895 3.85 -48.75 11.01
CA LEU A 895 4.88 -47.89 10.43
C LEU A 895 6.29 -48.52 10.42
N PRO A 896 6.75 -49.22 11.48
CA PRO A 896 8.06 -49.88 11.47
C PRO A 896 8.16 -51.07 10.49
N GLU A 897 7.03 -51.58 10.00
CA GLU A 897 6.97 -52.71 9.07
C GLU A 897 7.08 -52.28 7.60
N LEU A 898 7.14 -50.96 7.32
CA LEU A 898 7.18 -50.43 5.96
C LEU A 898 8.54 -50.67 5.31
N ASN A 899 8.55 -51.56 4.31
CA ASN A 899 9.75 -51.83 3.52
C ASN A 899 10.22 -50.58 2.78
N GLN A 900 11.48 -50.22 3.01
CA GLN A 900 12.18 -49.15 2.33
C GLN A 900 12.64 -49.66 0.95
N LYS A 901 12.42 -48.87 -0.10
CA LYS A 901 12.91 -49.16 -1.44
C LYS A 901 13.51 -47.90 -2.06
N GLU A 902 14.73 -48.03 -2.57
CA GLU A 902 15.37 -47.00 -3.39
C GLU A 902 14.65 -46.89 -4.74
N ARG A 903 14.42 -45.65 -5.17
CA ARG A 903 13.88 -45.36 -6.49
C ARG A 903 14.57 -44.13 -7.06
N THR A 904 15.13 -44.27 -8.25
CA THR A 904 15.59 -43.14 -9.06
C THR A 904 14.39 -42.25 -9.39
N LEU A 905 14.43 -41.01 -8.95
CA LEU A 905 13.47 -39.96 -9.27
C LEU A 905 13.72 -39.46 -10.69
N SER A 906 12.75 -38.72 -11.25
CA SER A 906 12.81 -38.23 -12.64
C SER A 906 13.93 -37.22 -12.92
N ASN A 907 14.55 -36.67 -11.89
CA ASN A 907 15.75 -35.82 -11.95
C ASN A 907 17.06 -36.61 -11.76
N GLY A 908 17.02 -37.95 -11.73
CA GLY A 908 18.18 -38.83 -11.53
C GLY A 908 18.60 -39.06 -10.08
N SER A 909 18.04 -38.34 -9.09
CA SER A 909 18.42 -38.56 -7.68
C SER A 909 17.78 -39.82 -7.10
N VAL A 910 18.47 -40.50 -6.18
CA VAL A 910 17.95 -41.71 -5.52
C VAL A 910 17.15 -41.29 -4.29
N GLY A 911 15.83 -41.47 -4.35
CA GLY A 911 14.92 -41.23 -3.24
C GLY A 911 14.53 -42.52 -2.53
N LEU A 912 14.51 -42.49 -1.20
CA LEU A 912 14.01 -43.60 -0.38
C LEU A 912 12.49 -43.48 -0.25
N LYS A 913 11.74 -44.47 -0.75
CA LYS A 913 10.28 -44.55 -0.56
C LYS A 913 9.90 -45.74 0.33
N TYR A 914 8.85 -45.54 1.12
CA TYR A 914 8.28 -46.56 1.99
C TYR A 914 7.05 -47.19 1.35
N LEU A 915 7.10 -48.50 1.14
CA LEU A 915 6.05 -49.26 0.44
C LEU A 915 5.00 -49.76 1.43
N CYS A 916 3.72 -49.59 1.08
CA CYS A 916 2.59 -50.06 1.87
C CYS A 916 2.65 -51.58 2.07
N ILE A 917 2.64 -52.03 3.34
CA ILE A 917 2.68 -53.47 3.70
C ILE A 917 1.51 -54.31 3.14
N TYR A 918 0.46 -53.67 2.63
CA TYR A 918 -0.74 -54.34 2.10
C TYR A 918 -0.80 -54.48 0.58
N CYS A 919 -0.06 -53.66 -0.18
CA CYS A 919 -0.13 -53.67 -1.65
C CYS A 919 1.19 -53.33 -2.35
N HIS A 920 2.26 -53.11 -1.58
CA HIS A 920 3.59 -52.68 -2.03
C HIS A 920 3.63 -51.40 -2.88
N GLY A 921 2.56 -50.61 -2.88
CA GLY A 921 2.51 -49.29 -3.52
C GLY A 921 3.06 -48.20 -2.60
N ASP A 922 3.50 -47.08 -3.20
CA ASP A 922 4.06 -45.93 -2.48
C ASP A 922 3.14 -45.46 -1.32
N THR A 923 3.74 -45.02 -0.22
CA THR A 923 3.06 -44.27 0.85
C THR A 923 3.52 -42.82 0.87
N ASN A 924 2.78 -41.96 1.57
CA ASN A 924 3.24 -40.61 1.92
C ASN A 924 3.99 -40.55 3.26
N TRP A 925 4.50 -41.68 3.75
CA TRP A 925 5.33 -41.67 4.96
C TRP A 925 6.75 -41.20 4.63
N ASN A 926 7.23 -40.25 5.43
CA ASN A 926 8.63 -39.86 5.50
C ASN A 926 8.99 -39.81 7.00
N PRO A 927 9.94 -40.62 7.51
CA PRO A 927 10.35 -40.59 8.90
C PRO A 927 11.14 -39.32 9.29
N ASP A 928 11.65 -38.58 8.30
CA ASP A 928 12.42 -37.34 8.50
C ASP A 928 11.53 -36.06 8.50
N ALA A 929 10.19 -36.22 8.42
CA ALA A 929 9.19 -35.14 8.34
C ALA A 929 8.28 -35.04 9.59
#